data_AF-A0A7Y2HB43-F1
#
_entry.id   AF-A0A7Y2HB43-F1
#
_cell.length_a   1.000
_cell.length_b   1.000
_cell.length_c   1.000
_cell.angle_alpha   90.00
_cell.angle_beta   90.00
_cell.angle_gamma   90.00
#
_symmetry.space_group_name_H-M   'P 1'
#
loop_
_entity.id
_entity.type
_entity.pdbx_description
1 polymer ?
#
loop_
_entity_poly.entity_id
_entity_poly.type
_entity_poly.pdbx_seq_one_letter_code
_entity_poly.pdbx_strand_id
1 'polypeptide(L)'
;MKFLLLLASFLFTLPSYSQSVWTVKDEALIHDKTINERETIPEKYATFELDFKSMVKILSKAPGEKQFDKMKDAVRMMLPFPEGTVEEFLFWESSCFSPVLAAKFPGIKSYRGISTSNPYNQVRIDYGYEGFHGVIRSGKGTIYIDPYFKNADENYIAYYTRDDKVDISQYKKTCGIEAYEAELTEEDFATVQKLNKSSSVPVIKTTYRMALACTGAWGQLWGSVENVLSRMNTGVNRLNMIFENEIAVKFELIDNNEELIFIDANNDPYSDPNSGSTTLGENDGIIDAIVGSNSFDIGHVFTSFCTDGVAGIAFLGSLCSGNKGGGVSCVGTRNISSFMVQTTAHEIGHQFSGGHSWNNCPPSQGQFSPGTGWEPGSGSTILSYAGSCGGANNIVSNNDDYFHVGNLGQFINHVNATTCGVEEISGNHTPDIFLDYESGFYIPVSTPFQLTGVAEDPDGDAMTYNWEQMNTGPSSELGTPLNNAPSFRSLPPSSDNTRVFPKMSDVLNGTSNIREVLPTYSRDLNFRFTVKDNHPGAGYTVWDDVAFKSTSAAGPFVVTYPDQLLFKEVGDTLTIAWDVANTDNSPVNCTSVDIYLSTDSGQNFDILLKGNTPNDGSEVIIVPNEISDNCRIKVQAHDNIFFNVGASELFIREPAEPGFFIDVSDNTFDFCLPETVDIEIRGTAFQNFENELFLEVVSGLPPEAEVTFSENPIAPDATSILTIDMSNVLYTDVYDVVVRATSENADTVNQIISLNVTGTNFDEFEVLFPVNGASGLNGTPEFSWNPALNATEYILEVSDSPAFGTSNIIYEEGLTISQIVPQVALGNSTLYYWRVTSTNKCGAATVSPVHTFGTVSLSCRSFESEDLPTNISATGRPTVSSTLEIFDVGEISDVNVKNIKGIHQRIGDLKATLISPIQTEVLLFENRCFGSNFNVGFDSESPVNFTCSLNNGLTMKPEKASLDAFIG
;
A
#
# COMPACT_ATOMS: atom_id res chain seq x y z
N MET A 1 -30.85 17.84 -71.57
CA MET A 1 -31.37 16.47 -71.33
C MET A 1 -30.19 15.62 -70.92
N LYS A 2 -29.97 15.20 -69.68
CA LYS A 2 -30.88 14.81 -68.59
C LYS A 2 -30.26 15.28 -67.26
N PHE A 3 -31.01 16.10 -66.53
CA PHE A 3 -30.82 16.46 -65.13
C PHE A 3 -32.06 15.89 -64.40
N LEU A 4 -31.92 15.51 -63.13
CA LEU A 4 -32.87 14.79 -62.23
C LEU A 4 -32.66 13.26 -62.14
N LEU A 5 -31.83 12.85 -61.17
CA LEU A 5 -32.09 11.78 -60.20
C LEU A 5 -30.78 11.45 -59.44
N LEU A 6 -30.41 12.31 -58.48
CA LEU A 6 -29.37 12.03 -57.48
C LEU A 6 -29.50 13.06 -56.34
N LEU A 7 -30.62 13.01 -55.62
CA LEU A 7 -30.83 13.82 -54.42
C LEU A 7 -31.86 13.16 -53.50
N ALA A 8 -31.51 12.02 -52.88
CA ALA A 8 -32.29 11.43 -51.78
C ALA A 8 -31.53 10.29 -51.08
N SER A 9 -30.42 10.58 -50.39
CA SER A 9 -29.86 9.69 -49.36
C SER A 9 -28.70 10.37 -48.61
N PHE A 10 -29.00 11.45 -47.89
CA PHE A 10 -28.21 11.88 -46.73
C PHE A 10 -29.18 11.99 -45.56
N LEU A 11 -29.54 10.83 -45.01
CA LEU A 11 -30.10 10.75 -43.66
C LEU A 11 -28.93 11.04 -42.71
N PHE A 12 -28.83 12.30 -42.26
CA PHE A 12 -28.07 12.60 -41.06
C PHE A 12 -28.71 11.84 -39.91
N THR A 13 -28.07 10.76 -39.46
CA THR A 13 -28.27 10.23 -38.12
C THR A 13 -27.70 11.26 -37.15
N LEU A 14 -28.53 12.23 -36.75
CA LEU A 14 -28.22 13.08 -35.61
C LEU A 14 -28.17 12.16 -34.38
N PRO A 15 -27.05 12.12 -33.61
CA PRO A 15 -27.08 11.49 -32.31
C PRO A 15 -28.18 12.15 -31.49
N SER A 16 -29.11 11.36 -30.95
CA SER A 16 -30.07 11.85 -29.97
C SER A 16 -29.30 12.16 -28.69
N TYR A 17 -28.83 13.40 -28.56
CA TYR A 17 -28.38 13.92 -27.28
C TYR A 17 -29.56 13.85 -26.31
N SER A 18 -29.37 13.17 -25.18
CA SER A 18 -30.31 13.22 -24.05
C SER A 18 -30.49 14.69 -23.67
N GLN A 19 -31.73 15.17 -23.60
CA GLN A 19 -31.99 16.52 -23.09
C GLN A 19 -31.64 16.54 -21.60
N SER A 20 -30.75 17.44 -21.19
CA SER A 20 -30.39 17.64 -19.79
C SER A 20 -31.63 17.99 -18.97
N VAL A 21 -31.80 17.33 -17.81
CA VAL A 21 -32.81 17.72 -16.80
C VAL A 21 -32.37 18.91 -15.95
N TRP A 22 -31.11 19.33 -16.11
CA TRP A 22 -30.49 20.45 -15.42
C TRP A 22 -30.31 21.64 -16.35
N THR A 23 -30.63 22.83 -15.86
CA THR A 23 -30.34 24.11 -16.52
C THR A 23 -29.51 24.97 -15.58
N VAL A 24 -28.37 25.50 -16.05
CA VAL A 24 -27.57 26.47 -15.28
C VAL A 24 -28.42 27.71 -15.01
N LYS A 25 -28.46 28.17 -13.76
CA LYS A 25 -29.26 29.32 -13.33
C LYS A 25 -28.36 30.37 -12.71
N ASP A 26 -28.56 31.62 -13.06
CA ASP A 26 -27.90 32.74 -12.38
C ASP A 26 -28.48 32.86 -10.96
N GLU A 27 -27.61 32.84 -9.94
CA GLU A 27 -28.01 32.96 -8.54
C GLU A 27 -28.85 34.24 -8.29
N ALA A 28 -28.56 35.32 -9.03
CA ALA A 28 -29.31 36.57 -8.91
C ALA A 28 -30.81 36.42 -9.21
N LEU A 29 -31.19 35.38 -9.97
CA LEU A 29 -32.58 35.06 -10.35
C LEU A 29 -33.28 34.13 -9.36
N ILE A 30 -32.58 33.63 -8.35
CA ILE A 30 -33.12 32.80 -7.27
C ILE A 30 -33.63 33.69 -6.09
N HIS A 31 -33.32 35.00 -6.13
CA HIS A 31 -33.63 35.98 -5.09
C HIS A 31 -35.12 36.38 -5.00
N ASP A 32 -35.92 35.54 -4.34
CA ASP A 32 -37.16 35.95 -3.67
C ASP A 32 -37.27 35.43 -2.22
N LYS A 33 -36.26 34.68 -1.76
CA LYS A 33 -36.19 34.06 -0.42
C LYS A 33 -34.92 34.51 0.31
N THR A 34 -35.02 34.80 1.61
CA THR A 34 -33.90 35.32 2.42
C THR A 34 -32.78 34.29 2.59
N ILE A 35 -31.53 34.72 2.77
CA ILE A 35 -30.36 33.86 3.05
C ILE A 35 -30.59 32.89 4.24
N ASN A 36 -31.48 33.24 5.16
CA ASN A 36 -31.88 32.43 6.32
C ASN A 36 -32.64 31.14 5.97
N GLU A 37 -33.03 30.96 4.70
CA GLU A 37 -33.68 29.74 4.20
C GLU A 37 -32.71 28.75 3.54
N ARG A 38 -31.41 29.08 3.46
CA ARG A 38 -30.35 28.18 2.98
C ARG A 38 -29.78 27.37 4.13
N GLU A 39 -29.55 26.08 3.89
CA GLU A 39 -28.91 25.16 4.83
C GLU A 39 -27.39 25.07 4.60
N THR A 40 -26.98 25.15 3.33
CA THR A 40 -25.59 25.01 2.88
C THR A 40 -25.13 26.31 2.20
N ILE A 41 -23.96 26.81 2.60
CA ILE A 41 -23.39 28.06 2.08
C ILE A 41 -21.90 27.83 1.75
N PRO A 42 -21.59 27.20 0.61
CA PRO A 42 -20.22 27.00 0.18
C PRO A 42 -19.56 28.31 -0.26
N GLU A 43 -18.24 28.41 -0.17
CA GLU A 43 -17.47 29.54 -0.72
C GLU A 43 -17.48 29.58 -2.24
N LYS A 44 -17.50 28.39 -2.87
CA LYS A 44 -17.51 28.21 -4.33
C LYS A 44 -18.56 27.16 -4.69
N TYR A 45 -19.44 27.52 -5.62
CA TYR A 45 -20.50 26.64 -6.11
C TYR A 45 -21.05 27.17 -7.43
N ALA A 46 -21.84 26.33 -8.10
CA ALA A 46 -22.70 26.73 -9.21
C ALA A 46 -24.17 26.38 -8.91
N THR A 47 -25.08 27.19 -9.45
CA THR A 47 -26.53 27.07 -9.23
C THR A 47 -27.25 26.51 -10.46
N PHE A 48 -28.22 25.64 -10.22
CA PHE A 48 -28.94 24.92 -11.26
C PHE A 48 -30.44 24.85 -10.97
N GLU A 49 -31.23 24.69 -12.02
CA GLU A 49 -32.65 24.35 -11.98
C GLU A 49 -32.87 22.90 -12.45
N LEU A 50 -33.68 22.13 -11.72
CA LEU A 50 -33.98 20.73 -11.99
C LEU A 50 -35.43 20.53 -12.48
N ASP A 51 -35.60 19.94 -13.66
CA ASP A 51 -36.89 19.34 -14.04
C ASP A 51 -37.08 17.99 -13.33
N PHE A 52 -37.57 18.07 -12.10
CA PHE A 52 -37.75 16.92 -11.22
C PHE A 52 -38.66 15.84 -11.82
N LYS A 53 -39.70 16.23 -12.58
CA LYS A 53 -40.64 15.28 -13.20
C LYS A 53 -39.96 14.49 -14.31
N SER A 54 -39.18 15.16 -15.15
CA SER A 54 -38.40 14.51 -16.21
C SER A 54 -37.33 13.60 -15.61
N MET A 55 -36.64 14.04 -14.55
CA MET A 55 -35.67 13.23 -13.81
C MET A 55 -36.30 11.92 -13.29
N VAL A 56 -37.41 12.00 -12.53
CA VAL A 56 -38.10 10.80 -12.01
C VAL A 56 -38.52 9.86 -13.14
N LYS A 57 -39.03 10.39 -14.27
CA LYS A 57 -39.40 9.58 -15.43
C LYS A 57 -38.21 8.87 -16.08
N ILE A 58 -37.04 9.51 -16.12
CA ILE A 58 -35.80 8.93 -16.62
C ILE A 58 -35.35 7.80 -15.67
N LEU A 59 -35.18 8.11 -14.38
CA LEU A 59 -34.67 7.18 -13.37
C LEU A 59 -35.59 6.00 -13.09
N SER A 60 -36.92 6.14 -13.26
CA SER A 60 -37.89 5.03 -13.10
C SER A 60 -37.66 3.86 -14.07
N LYS A 61 -36.81 4.03 -15.09
CA LYS A 61 -36.43 3.00 -16.05
C LYS A 61 -35.08 2.35 -15.72
N ALA A 62 -34.39 2.81 -14.68
CA ALA A 62 -33.08 2.28 -14.31
C ALA A 62 -33.23 0.80 -13.91
N PRO A 63 -32.37 -0.09 -14.43
CA PRO A 63 -32.36 -1.47 -13.96
C PRO A 63 -31.85 -1.53 -12.52
N GLY A 64 -32.16 -2.62 -11.81
CA GLY A 64 -31.59 -2.85 -10.48
C GLY A 64 -30.09 -3.10 -10.52
N GLU A 65 -29.38 -2.78 -9.42
CA GLU A 65 -27.92 -2.87 -9.32
C GLU A 65 -27.33 -4.25 -9.65
N LYS A 66 -28.10 -5.33 -9.48
CA LYS A 66 -27.68 -6.70 -9.88
C LYS A 66 -27.51 -6.90 -11.39
N GLN A 67 -27.82 -5.89 -12.19
CA GLN A 67 -27.61 -5.87 -13.64
C GLN A 67 -26.49 -4.91 -14.05
N PHE A 68 -25.57 -4.59 -13.13
CA PHE A 68 -24.46 -3.67 -13.34
C PHE A 68 -23.62 -4.02 -14.58
N ASP A 69 -23.29 -5.30 -14.77
CA ASP A 69 -22.51 -5.82 -15.91
C ASP A 69 -23.17 -5.59 -17.29
N LYS A 70 -24.43 -5.14 -17.32
CA LYS A 70 -25.18 -4.85 -18.54
C LYS A 70 -25.31 -3.35 -18.76
N MET A 71 -24.18 -2.67 -19.00
CA MET A 71 -24.12 -1.22 -19.26
C MET A 71 -25.09 -0.71 -20.34
N LYS A 72 -25.45 -1.56 -21.32
CA LYS A 72 -26.42 -1.24 -22.38
C LYS A 72 -27.85 -0.98 -21.87
N ASP A 73 -28.20 -1.53 -20.71
CA ASP A 73 -29.53 -1.44 -20.11
C ASP A 73 -29.62 -0.28 -19.10
N ALA A 74 -28.49 0.38 -18.79
CA ALA A 74 -28.41 1.49 -17.86
C ALA A 74 -29.07 2.77 -18.39
N VAL A 75 -29.59 3.58 -17.48
CA VAL A 75 -30.22 4.86 -17.82
C VAL A 75 -29.19 5.98 -17.85
N ARG A 76 -29.26 6.84 -18.87
CA ARG A 76 -28.38 8.03 -19.00
C ARG A 76 -29.04 9.26 -18.42
N MET A 77 -28.30 10.02 -17.61
CA MET A 77 -28.74 11.32 -17.10
C MET A 77 -27.53 12.24 -16.84
N MET A 78 -27.71 13.53 -17.15
CA MET A 78 -26.71 14.56 -16.86
C MET A 78 -26.72 14.91 -15.37
N LEU A 79 -25.55 15.22 -14.79
CA LEU A 79 -25.42 15.78 -13.45
C LEU A 79 -24.55 17.04 -13.43
N PRO A 80 -24.86 18.02 -12.56
CA PRO A 80 -24.14 19.27 -12.45
C PRO A 80 -22.79 19.14 -11.73
N PHE A 81 -21.86 20.03 -12.08
CA PHE A 81 -20.55 20.19 -11.47
C PHE A 81 -20.35 21.62 -10.93
N PRO A 82 -19.45 21.82 -9.93
CA PRO A 82 -19.20 23.13 -9.31
C PRO A 82 -18.72 24.22 -10.28
N GLU A 83 -18.15 23.83 -11.42
CA GLU A 83 -17.67 24.73 -12.46
C GLU A 83 -18.81 25.28 -13.36
N GLY A 84 -20.07 24.91 -13.10
CA GLY A 84 -21.21 25.33 -13.92
C GLY A 84 -21.43 24.48 -15.17
N THR A 85 -20.77 23.32 -15.25
CA THR A 85 -20.91 22.34 -16.33
C THR A 85 -21.81 21.18 -15.92
N VAL A 86 -22.11 20.30 -16.87
CA VAL A 86 -22.84 19.05 -16.62
C VAL A 86 -22.10 17.88 -17.29
N GLU A 87 -22.20 16.69 -16.69
CA GLU A 87 -21.55 15.45 -17.17
C GLU A 87 -22.57 14.29 -17.24
N GLU A 88 -22.44 13.39 -18.23
CA GLU A 88 -23.37 12.27 -18.43
C GLU A 88 -22.96 11.03 -17.63
N PHE A 89 -23.90 10.49 -16.85
CA PHE A 89 -23.73 9.27 -16.06
C PHE A 89 -24.71 8.17 -16.49
N LEU A 90 -24.27 6.91 -16.31
CA LEU A 90 -25.12 5.71 -16.38
C LEU A 90 -25.62 5.34 -14.98
N PHE A 91 -26.91 5.01 -14.84
CA PHE A 91 -27.55 4.76 -13.54
C PHE A 91 -28.23 3.39 -13.42
N TRP A 92 -28.14 2.85 -12.20
CA TRP A 92 -28.84 1.66 -11.71
C TRP A 92 -29.51 1.97 -10.36
N GLU A 93 -30.69 1.40 -10.14
CA GLU A 93 -31.37 1.50 -8.84
C GLU A 93 -30.58 0.70 -7.78
N SER A 94 -30.11 1.40 -6.76
CA SER A 94 -29.34 0.87 -5.63
C SER A 94 -29.96 1.43 -4.35
N SER A 95 -31.06 0.79 -3.94
CA SER A 95 -31.82 1.18 -2.75
C SER A 95 -30.94 1.11 -1.50
N CYS A 96 -31.11 2.08 -0.61
CA CYS A 96 -30.61 2.02 0.77
C CYS A 96 -31.67 1.43 1.71
N PHE A 97 -32.87 1.12 1.22
CA PHE A 97 -33.94 0.45 1.95
C PHE A 97 -33.99 -1.01 1.57
N SER A 98 -34.28 -1.86 2.56
CA SER A 98 -34.75 -3.22 2.33
C SER A 98 -35.92 -3.26 1.34
N PRO A 99 -36.12 -4.37 0.60
CA PRO A 99 -37.24 -4.49 -0.32
C PRO A 99 -38.62 -4.25 0.32
N VAL A 100 -38.77 -4.59 1.61
CA VAL A 100 -40.03 -4.39 2.36
C VAL A 100 -40.25 -2.91 2.65
N LEU A 101 -39.24 -2.21 3.18
CA LEU A 101 -39.34 -0.78 3.47
C LEU A 101 -39.52 0.05 2.18
N ALA A 102 -38.79 -0.29 1.12
CA ALA A 102 -38.93 0.34 -0.20
C ALA A 102 -40.34 0.19 -0.78
N ALA A 103 -41.03 -0.94 -0.53
CA ALA A 103 -42.40 -1.14 -0.96
C ALA A 103 -43.42 -0.30 -0.16
N LYS A 104 -43.15 -0.03 1.13
CA LYS A 104 -43.97 0.86 1.97
C LYS A 104 -43.81 2.33 1.57
N PHE A 105 -42.59 2.74 1.20
CA PHE A 105 -42.25 4.13 0.86
C PHE A 105 -41.69 4.27 -0.57
N PRO A 106 -42.49 3.97 -1.62
CA PRO A 106 -42.01 3.93 -3.01
C PRO A 106 -41.59 5.30 -3.58
N GLY A 107 -41.90 6.39 -2.87
CA GLY A 107 -41.50 7.75 -3.22
C GLY A 107 -40.05 8.10 -2.84
N ILE A 108 -39.36 7.25 -2.09
CA ILE A 108 -37.96 7.42 -1.71
C ILE A 108 -37.13 6.40 -2.52
N LYS A 109 -36.15 6.89 -3.27
CA LYS A 109 -35.35 6.06 -4.17
C LYS A 109 -33.90 6.49 -4.17
N SER A 110 -33.00 5.52 -4.29
CA SER A 110 -31.56 5.73 -4.38
C SER A 110 -30.99 4.99 -5.58
N TYR A 111 -29.98 5.59 -6.20
CA TYR A 111 -29.34 5.09 -7.40
C TYR A 111 -27.84 5.27 -7.27
N ARG A 112 -27.14 4.44 -8.01
CA ARG A 112 -25.70 4.53 -8.22
C ARG A 112 -25.41 4.79 -9.69
N GLY A 113 -24.26 5.38 -9.99
CA GLY A 113 -23.84 5.57 -11.36
C GLY A 113 -22.35 5.77 -11.56
N ILE A 114 -21.97 5.67 -12.82
CA ILE A 114 -20.61 5.88 -13.31
C ILE A 114 -20.66 6.87 -14.46
N SER A 115 -19.64 7.71 -14.56
CA SER A 115 -19.53 8.64 -15.68
C SER A 115 -19.24 7.90 -16.98
N THR A 116 -19.78 8.43 -18.07
CA THR A 116 -19.50 7.95 -19.43
C THR A 116 -18.22 8.53 -20.03
N SER A 117 -17.65 9.58 -19.42
CA SER A 117 -16.51 10.31 -19.94
C SER A 117 -15.27 10.24 -19.05
N ASN A 118 -15.45 10.00 -17.75
CA ASN A 118 -14.34 9.97 -16.80
C ASN A 118 -14.52 8.81 -15.79
N PRO A 119 -13.74 7.72 -15.89
CA PRO A 119 -13.94 6.55 -15.05
C PRO A 119 -13.70 6.82 -13.55
N TYR A 120 -12.99 7.89 -13.18
CA TYR A 120 -12.83 8.32 -11.78
C TYR A 120 -14.10 8.92 -11.18
N ASN A 121 -15.06 9.34 -12.01
CA ASN A 121 -16.27 10.01 -11.56
C ASN A 121 -17.36 8.97 -11.28
N GLN A 122 -17.59 8.71 -9.99
CA GLN A 122 -18.64 7.82 -9.51
C GLN A 122 -19.65 8.57 -8.68
N VAL A 123 -20.91 8.14 -8.73
CA VAL A 123 -22.00 8.88 -8.13
C VAL A 123 -22.97 7.98 -7.38
N ARG A 124 -23.47 8.48 -6.25
CA ARG A 124 -24.71 8.04 -5.63
C ARG A 124 -25.68 9.21 -5.59
N ILE A 125 -26.90 8.97 -6.04
CA ILE A 125 -27.98 9.97 -6.02
C ILE A 125 -29.20 9.40 -5.32
N ASP A 126 -30.03 10.27 -4.77
CA ASP A 126 -31.33 9.90 -4.24
C ASP A 126 -32.36 11.00 -4.48
N TYR A 127 -33.62 10.61 -4.42
CA TYR A 127 -34.71 11.56 -4.30
C TYR A 127 -35.77 11.03 -3.34
N GLY A 128 -36.46 11.97 -2.68
CA GLY A 128 -37.57 11.68 -1.80
C GLY A 128 -38.40 12.92 -1.52
N TYR A 129 -38.95 13.00 -0.31
CA TYR A 129 -39.79 14.12 0.11
C TYR A 129 -38.99 15.42 0.35
N GLU A 130 -37.67 15.29 0.54
CA GLU A 130 -36.73 16.41 0.72
C GLU A 130 -36.05 16.84 -0.60
N GLY A 131 -36.54 16.38 -1.76
CA GLY A 131 -35.96 16.73 -3.07
C GLY A 131 -34.88 15.75 -3.53
N PHE A 132 -34.03 16.20 -4.45
CA PHE A 132 -32.91 15.43 -5.01
C PHE A 132 -31.61 15.70 -4.25
N HIS A 133 -30.80 14.66 -4.04
CA HIS A 133 -29.44 14.78 -3.51
C HIS A 133 -28.48 13.93 -4.34
N GLY A 134 -27.23 14.38 -4.44
CA GLY A 134 -26.17 13.64 -5.12
C GLY A 134 -24.82 13.80 -4.45
N VAL A 135 -24.03 12.74 -4.45
CA VAL A 135 -22.61 12.74 -4.11
C VAL A 135 -21.83 12.16 -5.28
N ILE A 136 -20.89 12.93 -5.82
CA ILE A 136 -19.95 12.51 -6.85
C ILE A 136 -18.56 12.45 -6.22
N ARG A 137 -17.92 11.29 -6.27
CA ARG A 137 -16.48 11.15 -6.01
C ARG A 137 -15.76 11.39 -7.32
N SER A 138 -14.80 12.32 -7.32
CA SER A 138 -13.99 12.66 -8.49
C SER A 138 -12.50 12.65 -8.12
N GLY A 139 -11.61 12.58 -9.12
CA GLY A 139 -10.17 12.73 -8.90
C GLY A 139 -9.75 14.08 -8.30
N LYS A 140 -10.64 15.08 -8.23
CA LYS A 140 -10.38 16.42 -7.64
C LYS A 140 -10.98 16.61 -6.25
N GLY A 141 -11.68 15.59 -5.73
CA GLY A 141 -12.39 15.62 -4.45
C GLY A 141 -13.88 15.29 -4.57
N THR A 142 -14.57 15.29 -3.45
CA THR A 142 -16.00 14.98 -3.34
C THR A 142 -16.85 16.20 -3.69
N ILE A 143 -17.88 16.00 -4.51
CA ILE A 143 -18.84 17.02 -4.95
C ILE A 143 -20.22 16.63 -4.45
N TYR A 144 -20.92 17.58 -3.83
CA TYR A 144 -22.32 17.43 -3.46
C TYR A 144 -23.24 18.24 -4.37
N ILE A 145 -24.42 17.68 -4.60
CA ILE A 145 -25.53 18.32 -5.29
C ILE A 145 -26.72 18.31 -4.35
N ASP A 146 -27.05 19.46 -3.79
CA ASP A 146 -28.06 19.59 -2.74
C ASP A 146 -29.10 20.67 -3.10
N PRO A 147 -30.31 20.61 -2.54
CA PRO A 147 -31.30 21.68 -2.68
C PRO A 147 -30.72 23.03 -2.24
N TYR A 148 -31.02 24.09 -3.01
CA TYR A 148 -30.56 25.44 -2.69
C TYR A 148 -31.20 25.97 -1.40
N PHE A 149 -32.46 25.60 -1.15
CA PHE A 149 -33.24 25.99 0.03
C PHE A 149 -33.57 24.80 0.92
N LYS A 150 -33.78 25.06 2.22
CA LYS A 150 -34.19 24.07 3.22
C LYS A 150 -35.41 23.26 2.78
N ASN A 151 -36.44 23.95 2.31
CA ASN A 151 -37.58 23.28 1.70
C ASN A 151 -37.30 23.20 0.20
N ALA A 152 -36.97 22.00 -0.27
CA ALA A 152 -36.57 21.79 -1.65
C ALA A 152 -37.61 22.34 -2.63
N ASP A 153 -37.12 23.10 -3.61
CA ASP A 153 -37.87 23.48 -4.79
C ASP A 153 -37.12 23.01 -6.06
N GLU A 154 -37.23 23.76 -7.16
CA GLU A 154 -36.53 23.43 -8.40
C GLU A 154 -35.06 23.88 -8.41
N ASN A 155 -34.59 24.64 -7.41
CA ASN A 155 -33.24 25.21 -7.39
C ASN A 155 -32.27 24.36 -6.54
N TYR A 156 -31.07 24.13 -7.09
CA TYR A 156 -30.02 23.29 -6.51
C TYR A 156 -28.66 23.97 -6.60
N ILE A 157 -27.72 23.51 -5.76
CA ILE A 157 -26.31 23.88 -5.78
C ILE A 157 -25.43 22.67 -6.04
N ALA A 158 -24.35 22.85 -6.80
CA ALA A 158 -23.26 21.89 -6.91
C ALA A 158 -21.96 22.53 -6.38
N TYR A 159 -21.25 21.82 -5.48
CA TYR A 159 -20.07 22.35 -4.80
C TYR A 159 -19.13 21.24 -4.34
N TYR A 160 -17.83 21.54 -4.20
CA TYR A 160 -16.91 20.61 -3.53
C TYR A 160 -17.10 20.69 -2.01
N THR A 161 -17.06 19.55 -1.32
CA THR A 161 -17.24 19.50 0.14
C THR A 161 -16.23 20.36 0.90
N ARG A 162 -15.00 20.48 0.39
CA ARG A 162 -13.95 21.38 0.93
C ARG A 162 -14.32 22.86 0.91
N ASP A 163 -15.22 23.28 0.03
CA ASP A 163 -15.67 24.67 -0.08
C ASP A 163 -16.84 24.96 0.87
N ASP A 164 -17.42 23.96 1.55
CA ASP A 164 -18.53 24.15 2.50
C ASP A 164 -18.03 24.65 3.86
N LYS A 165 -18.47 25.86 4.23
CA LYS A 165 -18.16 26.47 5.52
C LYS A 165 -19.21 26.11 6.55
N VAL A 166 -18.95 25.03 7.28
CA VAL A 166 -19.74 24.68 8.46
C VAL A 166 -19.39 25.66 9.59
N ASP A 167 -20.39 26.36 10.15
CA ASP A 167 -20.21 27.17 11.35
C ASP A 167 -20.02 26.26 12.57
N ILE A 168 -18.75 25.93 12.84
CA ILE A 168 -18.35 25.05 13.93
C ILE A 168 -18.40 25.71 15.30
N SER A 169 -18.68 27.01 15.40
CA SER A 169 -18.75 27.71 16.70
C SER A 169 -19.93 27.24 17.57
N GLN A 170 -20.90 26.55 16.95
CA GLN A 170 -22.06 25.99 17.61
C GLN A 170 -21.88 24.52 18.01
N TYR A 171 -20.75 23.89 17.69
CA TYR A 171 -20.54 22.44 17.82
C TYR A 171 -19.29 22.12 18.63
N LYS A 172 -19.42 21.15 19.54
CA LYS A 172 -18.23 20.43 20.04
C LYS A 172 -17.91 19.32 19.03
N LYS A 173 -16.63 19.14 18.74
CA LYS A 173 -16.10 18.18 17.76
C LYS A 173 -15.28 17.07 18.43
N THR A 174 -15.67 16.71 19.65
CA THR A 174 -14.98 15.68 20.46
C THR A 174 -15.96 14.54 20.65
N CYS A 175 -15.50 13.30 20.49
CA CYS A 175 -16.31 12.12 20.77
C CYS A 175 -16.65 12.07 22.28
N GLY A 176 -17.57 11.21 22.70
CA GLY A 176 -17.78 10.86 24.10
C GLY A 176 -16.75 9.87 24.61
N ILE A 177 -16.76 9.59 25.91
CA ILE A 177 -15.98 8.50 26.49
C ILE A 177 -16.95 7.61 27.27
N GLU A 178 -16.97 6.31 26.98
CA GLU A 178 -17.37 5.30 27.96
C GLU A 178 -16.17 4.43 28.34
N ALA A 179 -16.25 3.81 29.51
CA ALA A 179 -15.16 3.08 30.16
C ALA A 179 -14.54 1.94 29.32
N TYR A 180 -15.18 1.52 28.22
CA TYR A 180 -14.67 0.47 27.33
C TYR A 180 -13.41 0.90 26.57
N GLU A 181 -13.27 2.17 26.15
CA GLU A 181 -12.03 2.65 25.52
C GLU A 181 -10.86 2.77 26.51
N ALA A 182 -11.17 3.00 27.79
CA ALA A 182 -10.16 3.12 28.85
C ALA A 182 -9.51 1.78 29.25
N GLU A 183 -10.04 0.65 28.77
CA GLU A 183 -9.52 -0.70 29.01
C GLU A 183 -8.73 -1.28 27.82
N LEU A 184 -8.70 -0.59 26.67
CA LEU A 184 -8.03 -1.07 25.47
C LEU A 184 -6.52 -0.82 25.54
N THR A 185 -5.78 -1.90 25.34
CA THR A 185 -4.32 -1.93 25.36
C THR A 185 -3.75 -1.68 23.97
N GLU A 186 -2.46 -1.38 23.89
CA GLU A 186 -1.74 -1.29 22.61
C GLU A 186 -1.86 -2.60 21.82
N GLU A 187 -1.97 -3.77 22.46
CA GLU A 187 -2.20 -5.07 21.80
C GLU A 187 -3.57 -5.18 21.12
N ASP A 188 -4.61 -4.54 21.67
CA ASP A 188 -5.97 -4.55 21.12
C ASP A 188 -6.08 -3.75 19.81
N PHE A 189 -5.20 -2.76 19.62
CA PHE A 189 -5.12 -1.96 18.39
C PHE A 189 -3.95 -2.37 17.47
N ALA A 190 -2.91 -3.03 17.99
CA ALA A 190 -1.71 -3.43 17.25
C ALA A 190 -1.91 -4.63 16.32
N THR A 191 -3.06 -5.31 16.38
CA THR A 191 -3.40 -6.36 15.42
C THR A 191 -3.98 -5.80 14.11
N VAL A 192 -3.29 -4.81 13.51
CA VAL A 192 -3.36 -4.64 12.05
C VAL A 192 -2.46 -5.73 11.47
N GLN A 193 -3.01 -6.94 11.29
CA GLN A 193 -2.28 -8.00 10.60
C GLN A 193 -1.72 -7.45 9.27
N LYS A 194 -0.56 -7.99 8.88
CA LYS A 194 -0.04 -7.95 7.51
C LYS A 194 -1.09 -8.52 6.55
N LEU A 195 -2.10 -7.73 6.20
CA LEU A 195 -2.77 -7.85 4.90
C LEU A 195 -1.71 -7.43 3.89
N ASN A 196 -0.82 -8.37 3.56
CA ASN A 196 0.22 -8.22 2.56
C ASN A 196 -0.35 -8.63 1.21
N LYS A 197 -0.10 -7.81 0.19
CA LYS A 197 -0.09 -8.13 -1.25
C LYS A 197 -1.13 -9.18 -1.65
N SER A 198 -2.42 -8.85 -1.56
CA SER A 198 -3.44 -9.74 -2.09
C SER A 198 -3.37 -9.70 -3.61
N SER A 199 -2.78 -10.72 -4.22
CA SER A 199 -2.72 -10.77 -5.68
C SER A 199 -4.10 -11.14 -6.23
N SER A 200 -4.77 -10.20 -6.91
CA SER A 200 -5.99 -10.47 -7.68
C SER A 200 -7.04 -11.32 -6.92
N VAL A 201 -7.26 -11.01 -5.63
CA VAL A 201 -8.19 -11.79 -4.80
C VAL A 201 -9.62 -11.30 -5.06
N PRO A 202 -10.61 -12.19 -5.28
CA PRO A 202 -11.99 -11.78 -5.45
C PRO A 202 -12.49 -10.97 -4.26
N VAL A 203 -13.03 -9.78 -4.52
CA VAL A 203 -13.60 -8.90 -3.51
C VAL A 203 -14.99 -9.42 -3.13
N ILE A 204 -15.22 -9.56 -1.82
CA ILE A 204 -16.53 -9.89 -1.27
C ILE A 204 -17.18 -8.59 -0.83
N LYS A 205 -18.37 -8.31 -1.36
CA LYS A 205 -19.17 -7.18 -0.89
C LYS A 205 -20.10 -7.64 0.22
N THR A 206 -20.10 -6.93 1.34
CA THR A 206 -20.92 -7.27 2.50
C THR A 206 -21.98 -6.20 2.73
N THR A 207 -23.25 -6.59 2.69
CA THR A 207 -24.38 -5.70 3.02
C THR A 207 -24.83 -5.92 4.44
N TYR A 208 -24.73 -4.88 5.29
CA TYR A 208 -25.21 -4.89 6.66
C TYR A 208 -26.59 -4.24 6.78
N ARG A 209 -27.48 -4.91 7.52
CA ARG A 209 -28.79 -4.40 7.86
C ARG A 209 -28.68 -3.39 8.99
N MET A 210 -29.02 -2.13 8.70
CA MET A 210 -28.88 -1.01 9.62
C MET A 210 -30.24 -0.65 10.25
N ALA A 211 -30.30 -0.65 11.58
CA ALA A 211 -31.41 -0.11 12.34
C ALA A 211 -31.10 1.35 12.73
N LEU A 212 -31.74 2.31 12.09
CA LEU A 212 -31.49 3.72 12.30
C LEU A 212 -32.66 4.39 13.02
N ALA A 213 -32.45 4.72 14.28
CA ALA A 213 -33.43 5.40 15.14
C ALA A 213 -33.19 6.91 15.19
N CYS A 214 -34.18 7.66 15.69
CA CYS A 214 -33.99 9.07 16.04
C CYS A 214 -34.79 9.46 17.26
N THR A 215 -34.27 10.36 18.09
CA THR A 215 -35.03 10.92 19.23
C THR A 215 -36.23 11.73 18.74
N GLY A 216 -37.24 11.86 19.60
CA GLY A 216 -38.46 12.62 19.35
C GLY A 216 -38.19 14.08 18.96
N ALA A 217 -37.20 14.69 19.60
CA ALA A 217 -36.76 16.06 19.29
C ALA A 217 -36.15 16.17 17.89
N TRP A 218 -35.35 15.18 17.47
CA TRP A 218 -34.77 15.16 16.13
C TRP A 218 -35.84 14.91 15.07
N GLY A 219 -36.70 13.90 15.26
CA GLY A 219 -37.76 13.59 14.28
C GLY A 219 -38.77 14.72 14.12
N GLN A 220 -39.05 15.47 15.19
CA GLN A 220 -39.92 16.65 15.13
C GLN A 220 -39.39 17.76 14.20
N LEU A 221 -38.07 17.86 13.98
CA LEU A 221 -37.48 18.85 13.05
C LEU A 221 -37.98 18.67 11.61
N TRP A 222 -38.34 17.43 11.26
CA TRP A 222 -38.72 17.00 9.91
C TRP A 222 -40.23 16.73 9.79
N GLY A 223 -40.93 16.64 10.93
CA GLY A 223 -42.39 16.76 11.04
C GLY A 223 -43.20 15.53 10.63
N SER A 224 -42.66 14.64 9.79
CA SER A 224 -43.30 13.36 9.45
C SER A 224 -42.28 12.23 9.32
N VAL A 225 -42.77 11.00 9.43
CA VAL A 225 -41.97 9.77 9.28
C VAL A 225 -41.37 9.70 7.87
N GLU A 226 -42.12 10.11 6.84
CA GLU A 226 -41.66 10.13 5.45
C GLU A 226 -40.47 11.06 5.22
N ASN A 227 -40.50 12.26 5.81
CA ASN A 227 -39.39 13.22 5.70
C ASN A 227 -38.15 12.72 6.45
N VAL A 228 -38.34 12.16 7.65
CA VAL A 228 -37.26 11.52 8.40
C VAL A 228 -36.62 10.39 7.58
N LEU A 229 -37.42 9.48 7.04
CA LEU A 229 -36.92 8.39 6.20
C LEU A 229 -36.21 8.89 4.94
N SER A 230 -36.74 9.93 4.29
CA SER A 230 -36.08 10.55 3.13
C SER A 230 -34.69 11.06 3.51
N ARG A 231 -34.56 11.67 4.68
CA ARG A 231 -33.29 12.22 5.16
C ARG A 231 -32.30 11.15 5.63
N MET A 232 -32.80 10.13 6.33
CA MET A 232 -32.02 8.94 6.67
C MET A 232 -31.51 8.24 5.42
N ASN A 233 -32.33 8.12 4.38
CA ASN A 233 -31.92 7.57 3.08
C ASN A 233 -30.77 8.36 2.46
N THR A 234 -30.88 9.69 2.36
CA THR A 234 -29.79 10.54 1.86
C THR A 234 -28.50 10.34 2.66
N GLY A 235 -28.61 10.23 3.99
CA GLY A 235 -27.45 9.98 4.85
C GLY A 235 -26.81 8.62 4.60
N VAL A 236 -27.59 7.55 4.59
CA VAL A 236 -27.09 6.19 4.29
C VAL A 236 -26.50 6.12 2.88
N ASN A 237 -27.07 6.84 1.92
CA ASN A 237 -26.55 6.91 0.56
C ASN A 237 -25.14 7.54 0.50
N ARG A 238 -24.87 8.53 1.36
CA ARG A 238 -23.54 9.15 1.51
C ARG A 238 -22.56 8.25 2.26
N LEU A 239 -23.01 7.54 3.30
CA LEU A 239 -22.18 6.52 3.96
C LEU A 239 -21.77 5.43 2.97
N ASN A 240 -22.72 4.94 2.16
CA ASN A 240 -22.45 3.93 1.14
C ASN A 240 -21.43 4.42 0.09
N MET A 241 -21.39 5.71 -0.24
CA MET A 241 -20.32 6.24 -1.12
C MET A 241 -18.92 6.05 -0.53
N ILE A 242 -18.78 6.11 0.79
CA ILE A 242 -17.50 5.92 1.49
C ILE A 242 -17.22 4.42 1.65
N PHE A 243 -18.09 3.70 2.35
CA PHE A 243 -17.83 2.32 2.76
C PHE A 243 -17.82 1.32 1.59
N GLU A 244 -18.64 1.53 0.54
CA GLU A 244 -18.63 0.63 -0.63
C GLU A 244 -17.35 0.78 -1.45
N ASN A 245 -16.70 1.94 -1.40
CA ASN A 245 -15.48 2.21 -2.16
C ASN A 245 -14.22 1.83 -1.38
N GLU A 246 -14.25 1.93 -0.05
CA GLU A 246 -13.04 1.70 0.74
C GLU A 246 -12.86 0.24 1.16
N ILE A 247 -13.94 -0.45 1.52
CA ILE A 247 -13.90 -1.81 2.08
C ILE A 247 -15.04 -2.71 1.56
N ALA A 248 -15.65 -2.39 0.42
CA ALA A 248 -16.78 -3.11 -0.18
C ALA A 248 -17.97 -3.37 0.78
N VAL A 249 -18.26 -2.42 1.69
CA VAL A 249 -19.38 -2.52 2.63
C VAL A 249 -20.54 -1.62 2.22
N LYS A 250 -21.75 -2.17 2.26
CA LYS A 250 -23.01 -1.45 2.02
C LYS A 250 -23.92 -1.51 3.25
N PHE A 251 -24.61 -0.43 3.55
CA PHE A 251 -25.68 -0.37 4.55
C PHE A 251 -27.06 -0.35 3.88
N GLU A 252 -27.98 -1.13 4.46
CA GLU A 252 -29.39 -1.20 4.05
C GLU A 252 -30.31 -1.05 5.28
N LEU A 253 -31.25 -0.10 5.26
CA LEU A 253 -32.23 0.08 6.32
C LEU A 253 -33.24 -1.07 6.38
N ILE A 254 -33.49 -1.56 7.58
CA ILE A 254 -34.34 -2.74 7.86
C ILE A 254 -35.82 -2.58 7.47
N ASP A 255 -36.52 -3.71 7.35
CA ASP A 255 -37.92 -3.83 6.91
C ASP A 255 -38.93 -2.90 7.62
N ASN A 256 -38.72 -2.66 8.91
CA ASN A 256 -39.62 -1.88 9.77
C ASN A 256 -38.90 -0.66 10.40
N ASN A 257 -37.91 -0.07 9.72
CA ASN A 257 -37.16 1.07 10.27
C ASN A 257 -38.06 2.26 10.61
N GLU A 258 -39.23 2.38 9.98
CA GLU A 258 -40.20 3.44 10.29
C GLU A 258 -40.72 3.40 11.73
N GLU A 259 -40.65 2.24 12.39
CA GLU A 259 -41.06 2.07 13.79
C GLU A 259 -40.03 2.63 14.78
N LEU A 260 -38.80 2.90 14.32
CA LEU A 260 -37.71 3.50 15.10
C LEU A 260 -37.67 5.04 15.00
N ILE A 261 -38.66 5.64 14.34
CA ILE A 261 -38.75 7.08 14.13
C ILE A 261 -39.71 7.70 15.13
N PHE A 262 -39.16 8.45 16.08
CA PHE A 262 -39.94 9.19 17.07
C PHE A 262 -40.10 10.66 16.63
N ILE A 263 -41.34 11.17 16.58
CA ILE A 263 -41.67 12.54 16.14
C ILE A 263 -42.30 13.41 17.24
N ASP A 264 -42.48 12.87 18.44
CA ASP A 264 -43.00 13.58 19.60
C ASP A 264 -41.95 13.60 20.71
N ALA A 265 -41.32 14.77 20.92
CA ALA A 265 -40.33 14.97 21.96
C ALA A 265 -40.87 14.76 23.39
N ASN A 266 -42.19 14.75 23.61
CA ASN A 266 -42.79 14.49 24.91
C ASN A 266 -43.04 13.00 25.19
N ASN A 267 -42.91 12.15 24.16
CA ASN A 267 -43.13 10.72 24.24
C ASN A 267 -41.96 9.97 23.61
N ASP A 268 -40.77 10.28 24.13
CA ASP A 268 -39.51 9.70 23.70
C ASP A 268 -39.24 8.40 24.48
N PRO A 269 -38.82 7.29 23.84
CA PRO A 269 -38.42 6.09 24.57
C PRO A 269 -37.09 6.23 25.32
N TYR A 270 -36.26 7.22 24.99
CA TYR A 270 -35.01 7.50 25.71
C TYR A 270 -35.29 8.29 26.99
N SER A 271 -34.65 7.91 28.09
CA SER A 271 -34.87 8.56 29.39
C SER A 271 -34.29 9.97 29.48
N ASP A 272 -33.18 10.20 28.78
CA ASP A 272 -32.58 11.52 28.53
C ASP A 272 -32.11 11.64 27.06
N PRO A 273 -33.01 12.03 26.13
CA PRO A 273 -32.72 12.06 24.70
C PRO A 273 -31.68 13.14 24.29
N ASN A 274 -31.22 13.98 25.23
CA ASN A 274 -30.18 14.98 24.99
C ASN A 274 -28.85 14.62 25.69
N SER A 275 -28.70 13.42 26.24
CA SER A 275 -27.43 12.88 26.72
C SER A 275 -26.97 11.77 25.77
N GLY A 276 -25.83 11.98 25.10
CA GLY A 276 -25.29 11.00 24.16
C GLY A 276 -24.94 9.69 24.86
N SER A 277 -24.30 9.76 26.03
CA SER A 277 -23.95 8.60 26.85
C SER A 277 -25.18 7.83 27.36
N THR A 278 -26.21 8.52 27.85
CA THR A 278 -27.46 7.87 28.28
C THR A 278 -28.17 7.19 27.11
N THR A 279 -28.28 7.91 25.99
CA THR A 279 -28.91 7.39 24.76
C THR A 279 -28.16 6.15 24.24
N LEU A 280 -26.82 6.15 24.29
CA LEU A 280 -25.99 5.02 23.87
C LEU A 280 -26.32 3.74 24.65
N GLY A 281 -26.36 3.84 25.98
CA GLY A 281 -26.63 2.70 26.86
C GLY A 281 -28.06 2.15 26.74
N GLU A 282 -29.01 2.94 26.22
CA GLU A 282 -30.41 2.55 26.06
C GLU A 282 -30.76 2.08 24.64
N ASN A 283 -30.02 2.54 23.62
CA ASN A 283 -30.41 2.40 22.22
C ASN A 283 -30.54 0.94 21.77
N ASP A 284 -29.58 0.10 22.11
CA ASP A 284 -29.57 -1.31 21.74
C ASP A 284 -30.84 -2.03 22.25
N GLY A 285 -31.16 -1.87 23.53
CA GLY A 285 -32.36 -2.45 24.13
C GLY A 285 -33.67 -1.90 23.56
N ILE A 286 -33.72 -0.63 23.17
CA ILE A 286 -34.88 -0.01 22.53
C ILE A 286 -35.10 -0.58 21.13
N ILE A 287 -34.06 -0.66 20.30
CA ILE A 287 -34.13 -1.24 18.96
C ILE A 287 -34.56 -2.72 19.07
N ASP A 288 -33.93 -3.48 19.96
CA ASP A 288 -34.26 -4.89 20.22
C ASP A 288 -35.72 -5.11 20.62
N ALA A 289 -36.27 -4.21 21.45
CA ALA A 289 -37.66 -4.32 21.89
C ALA A 289 -38.69 -4.03 20.79
N ILE A 290 -38.35 -3.16 19.82
CA ILE A 290 -39.26 -2.72 18.76
C ILE A 290 -39.19 -3.67 17.56
N VAL A 291 -37.99 -3.85 16.99
CA VAL A 291 -37.82 -4.58 15.73
C VAL A 291 -37.25 -5.99 15.91
N GLY A 292 -36.74 -6.32 17.10
CA GLY A 292 -36.13 -7.61 17.40
C GLY A 292 -34.65 -7.68 17.04
N SER A 293 -33.86 -8.30 17.93
CA SER A 293 -32.40 -8.38 17.82
C SER A 293 -31.86 -9.12 16.60
N ASN A 294 -32.66 -9.96 15.94
CA ASN A 294 -32.23 -10.66 14.71
C ASN A 294 -32.46 -9.84 13.43
N SER A 295 -33.12 -8.68 13.53
CA SER A 295 -33.56 -7.90 12.38
C SER A 295 -32.48 -6.99 11.80
N PHE A 296 -31.40 -6.73 12.55
CA PHE A 296 -30.33 -5.83 12.18
C PHE A 296 -28.94 -6.36 12.56
N ASP A 297 -27.92 -5.80 11.93
CA ASP A 297 -26.50 -6.15 12.08
C ASP A 297 -25.72 -5.02 12.77
N ILE A 298 -26.16 -3.78 12.57
CA ILE A 298 -25.67 -2.56 13.19
C ILE A 298 -26.85 -1.62 13.48
N GLY A 299 -26.83 -0.93 14.61
CA GLY A 299 -27.85 0.05 14.97
C GLY A 299 -27.23 1.34 15.45
N HIS A 300 -27.94 2.44 15.21
CA HIS A 300 -27.47 3.80 15.47
C HIS A 300 -28.66 4.73 15.74
N VAL A 301 -28.44 5.81 16.50
CA VAL A 301 -29.49 6.81 16.77
C VAL A 301 -29.01 8.23 16.54
N PHE A 302 -29.89 9.04 15.94
CA PHE A 302 -29.70 10.47 15.77
C PHE A 302 -30.40 11.29 16.86
N THR A 303 -29.67 12.26 17.41
CA THR A 303 -30.21 13.25 18.33
C THR A 303 -30.02 14.67 17.77
N SER A 304 -30.83 15.63 18.23
CA SER A 304 -30.77 17.03 17.75
C SER A 304 -29.53 17.78 18.24
N PHE A 305 -29.12 17.50 19.48
CA PHE A 305 -27.92 18.00 20.14
C PHE A 305 -27.70 17.16 21.40
N CYS A 306 -26.45 17.12 21.90
CA CYS A 306 -26.15 16.53 23.20
C CYS A 306 -25.61 17.57 24.18
N THR A 307 -25.99 17.42 25.46
CA THR A 307 -25.69 18.36 26.54
C THR A 307 -24.54 17.91 27.44
N ASP A 308 -24.17 16.63 27.38
CA ASP A 308 -23.02 16.02 28.07
C ASP A 308 -21.67 16.31 27.38
N GLY A 309 -21.70 17.07 26.28
CA GLY A 309 -20.50 17.68 25.68
C GLY A 309 -19.82 16.84 24.61
N VAL A 310 -20.54 15.88 24.03
CA VAL A 310 -20.06 14.95 22.99
C VAL A 310 -20.69 15.27 21.63
N ALA A 311 -19.94 15.06 20.55
CA ALA A 311 -20.44 15.19 19.17
C ALA A 311 -21.16 13.91 18.69
N GLY A 312 -20.74 12.78 19.23
CA GLY A 312 -21.24 11.44 19.05
C GLY A 312 -20.54 10.52 20.04
N ILE A 313 -21.00 9.28 20.14
CA ILE A 313 -20.38 8.23 20.94
C ILE A 313 -20.84 6.87 20.41
N ALA A 314 -19.96 5.88 20.38
CA ALA A 314 -20.29 4.51 19.99
C ALA A 314 -19.54 3.47 20.82
N PHE A 315 -20.11 2.27 20.90
CA PHE A 315 -19.37 1.11 21.41
C PHE A 315 -18.38 0.62 20.35
N LEU A 316 -17.12 0.51 20.74
CA LEU A 316 -16.06 0.04 19.87
C LEU A 316 -16.30 -1.42 19.44
N GLY A 317 -16.24 -1.68 18.14
CA GLY A 317 -16.41 -3.03 17.57
C GLY A 317 -17.78 -3.62 17.84
N SER A 318 -18.81 -2.80 17.92
CA SER A 318 -20.17 -3.25 18.22
C SER A 318 -20.88 -3.92 17.05
N LEU A 319 -20.41 -3.73 15.81
CA LEU A 319 -20.96 -4.42 14.63
C LEU A 319 -21.06 -5.94 14.88
N CYS A 320 -22.21 -6.54 14.52
CA CYS A 320 -22.49 -7.96 14.72
C CYS A 320 -22.40 -8.49 16.17
N SER A 321 -22.26 -7.61 17.19
CA SER A 321 -22.06 -7.99 18.59
C SER A 321 -23.38 -8.03 19.38
N GLY A 322 -23.28 -8.29 20.69
CA GLY A 322 -24.41 -8.24 21.62
C GLY A 322 -24.93 -6.84 21.94
N ASN A 323 -24.14 -5.79 21.67
CA ASN A 323 -24.53 -4.38 21.87
C ASN A 323 -24.52 -3.62 20.52
N LYS A 324 -24.88 -4.31 19.43
CA LYS A 324 -24.76 -3.81 18.05
C LYS A 324 -25.62 -2.60 17.72
N GLY A 325 -26.57 -2.23 18.57
CA GLY A 325 -27.30 -0.97 18.51
C GLY A 325 -26.60 0.21 19.17
N GLY A 326 -25.43 0.02 19.80
CA GLY A 326 -24.73 1.06 20.55
C GLY A 326 -23.94 2.03 19.70
N GLY A 327 -24.63 2.96 19.04
CA GLY A 327 -24.03 4.11 18.36
C GLY A 327 -24.96 5.33 18.40
N VAL A 328 -24.41 6.51 18.65
CA VAL A 328 -25.15 7.77 18.77
C VAL A 328 -24.41 8.87 18.03
N SER A 329 -25.11 9.60 17.17
CA SER A 329 -24.60 10.86 16.63
C SER A 329 -25.46 12.03 17.13
N CYS A 330 -24.80 12.90 17.90
CA CYS A 330 -25.48 13.90 18.71
C CYS A 330 -25.79 15.19 17.95
N VAL A 331 -25.06 15.48 16.89
CA VAL A 331 -25.15 16.78 16.19
C VAL A 331 -25.92 16.62 14.89
N GLY A 332 -27.13 16.06 14.97
CA GLY A 332 -28.05 15.95 13.84
C GLY A 332 -28.71 17.29 13.51
N THR A 333 -27.91 18.34 13.28
CA THR A 333 -28.43 19.63 12.84
C THR A 333 -29.00 19.54 11.42
N ARG A 334 -29.44 20.70 10.92
CA ARG A 334 -30.07 20.79 9.60
C ARG A 334 -29.11 20.30 8.54
N ASN A 335 -27.84 20.71 8.45
CA ASN A 335 -26.93 20.29 7.37
C ASN A 335 -26.54 18.78 7.42
N ILE A 336 -27.22 17.96 6.60
CA ILE A 336 -26.99 16.50 6.48
C ILE A 336 -25.62 16.16 5.85
N SER A 337 -24.97 17.13 5.20
CA SER A 337 -23.66 16.99 4.52
C SER A 337 -22.51 16.89 5.51
N SER A 338 -22.39 17.86 6.40
CA SER A 338 -21.38 17.82 7.46
C SER A 338 -21.64 16.68 8.44
N PHE A 339 -22.90 16.44 8.83
CA PHE A 339 -23.24 15.49 9.88
C PHE A 339 -22.91 14.03 9.52
N MET A 340 -23.24 13.61 8.31
CA MET A 340 -23.09 12.20 7.93
C MET A 340 -21.63 11.80 7.76
N VAL A 341 -20.80 12.67 7.20
CA VAL A 341 -19.39 12.36 6.94
C VAL A 341 -18.48 12.69 8.12
N GLN A 342 -18.72 13.77 8.87
CA GLN A 342 -17.83 14.16 9.96
C GLN A 342 -18.14 13.45 11.27
N THR A 343 -19.42 13.18 11.55
CA THR A 343 -19.83 12.60 12.84
C THR A 343 -20.35 11.18 12.67
N THR A 344 -21.32 10.95 11.79
CA THR A 344 -21.92 9.61 11.69
C THR A 344 -20.92 8.58 11.18
N ALA A 345 -20.14 8.90 10.13
CA ALA A 345 -19.08 8.01 9.66
C ALA A 345 -17.96 7.81 10.70
N HIS A 346 -17.67 8.82 11.54
CA HIS A 346 -16.73 8.70 12.66
C HIS A 346 -17.22 7.68 13.69
N GLU A 347 -18.46 7.83 14.16
CA GLU A 347 -19.04 6.90 15.15
C GLU A 347 -19.23 5.49 14.58
N ILE A 348 -19.65 5.35 13.32
CA ILE A 348 -19.70 4.05 12.64
C ILE A 348 -18.29 3.47 12.52
N GLY A 349 -17.25 4.29 12.27
CA GLY A 349 -15.86 3.84 12.31
C GLY A 349 -15.49 3.17 13.63
N HIS A 350 -15.93 3.72 14.77
CA HIS A 350 -15.77 3.04 16.07
C HIS A 350 -16.58 1.74 16.15
N GLN A 351 -17.80 1.67 15.62
CA GLN A 351 -18.56 0.41 15.56
C GLN A 351 -17.84 -0.68 14.74
N PHE A 352 -16.93 -0.30 13.84
CA PHE A 352 -16.01 -1.15 13.08
C PHE A 352 -14.61 -1.33 13.73
N SER A 353 -14.46 -1.01 15.02
CA SER A 353 -13.21 -1.10 15.79
C SER A 353 -12.12 -0.07 15.43
N GLY A 354 -12.47 1.04 14.76
CA GLY A 354 -11.53 2.13 14.49
C GLY A 354 -11.09 2.88 15.75
N GLY A 355 -9.78 3.07 15.92
CA GLY A 355 -9.23 4.00 16.90
C GLY A 355 -9.05 5.41 16.31
N HIS A 356 -8.88 6.42 17.16
CA HIS A 356 -8.61 7.78 16.69
C HIS A 356 -7.25 7.88 15.98
N SER A 357 -7.19 8.58 14.84
CA SER A 357 -5.97 8.67 14.02
C SER A 357 -4.96 9.74 14.46
N TRP A 358 -5.33 10.62 15.41
CA TRP A 358 -4.58 11.82 15.76
C TRP A 358 -3.51 11.58 16.85
N ASN A 359 -2.39 12.31 16.78
CA ASN A 359 -1.27 12.16 17.72
C ASN A 359 -1.31 13.13 18.92
N ASN A 360 -1.83 14.35 18.74
CA ASN A 360 -1.83 15.34 19.82
C ASN A 360 -3.03 16.29 19.76
N CYS A 361 -3.95 16.11 20.70
CA CYS A 361 -5.13 16.95 20.87
C CYS A 361 -5.27 17.45 22.33
N PRO A 362 -4.62 18.55 22.74
CA PRO A 362 -4.60 19.02 24.13
C PRO A 362 -5.98 19.13 24.82
N PRO A 363 -7.05 19.61 24.15
CA PRO A 363 -8.39 19.65 24.73
C PRO A 363 -9.01 18.28 25.03
N SER A 364 -8.52 17.21 24.39
CA SER A 364 -9.11 15.86 24.37
C SER A 364 -8.08 14.74 24.60
N GLN A 365 -6.97 15.01 25.30
CA GLN A 365 -5.89 14.02 25.49
C GLN A 365 -6.36 12.70 26.12
N GLY A 366 -7.42 12.73 26.92
CA GLY A 366 -8.01 11.51 27.51
C GLY A 366 -8.66 10.57 26.50
N GLN A 367 -8.80 10.97 25.23
CA GLN A 367 -9.37 10.21 24.12
C GLN A 367 -8.30 9.72 23.13
N PHE A 368 -7.02 9.86 23.48
CA PHE A 368 -5.94 9.35 22.65
C PHE A 368 -6.04 7.83 22.56
N SER A 369 -6.07 7.31 21.34
CA SER A 369 -6.08 5.88 21.07
C SER A 369 -4.63 5.38 20.92
N PRO A 370 -4.09 4.57 21.84
CA PRO A 370 -2.73 4.06 21.76
C PRO A 370 -2.53 3.23 20.50
N GLY A 371 -1.39 3.40 19.83
CA GLY A 371 -1.05 2.64 18.62
C GLY A 371 -1.73 3.11 17.33
N THR A 372 -2.59 4.14 17.37
CA THR A 372 -3.29 4.65 16.18
C THR A 372 -3.06 6.13 15.89
N GLY A 373 -2.23 6.82 16.67
CA GLY A 373 -1.88 8.23 16.43
C GLY A 373 -0.93 8.46 15.25
N TRP A 374 -1.36 8.10 14.03
CA TRP A 374 -0.58 8.17 12.79
C TRP A 374 -0.52 9.57 12.17
N GLU A 375 -1.45 10.45 12.51
CA GLU A 375 -1.50 11.81 11.97
C GLU A 375 -0.99 12.85 12.98
N PRO A 376 -0.19 13.84 12.55
CA PRO A 376 0.29 14.89 13.45
C PRO A 376 -0.85 15.74 14.01
N GLY A 377 -0.66 16.31 15.22
CA GLY A 377 -1.64 17.23 15.83
C GLY A 377 -3.06 16.65 15.86
N SER A 378 -4.03 17.40 15.34
CA SER A 378 -5.45 17.02 15.22
C SER A 378 -5.75 15.92 14.19
N GLY A 379 -4.80 15.59 13.34
CA GLY A 379 -5.03 14.86 12.09
C GLY A 379 -5.95 15.59 11.11
N SER A 380 -6.27 14.89 10.02
CA SER A 380 -7.11 15.35 8.91
C SER A 380 -8.16 14.35 8.43
N THR A 381 -8.04 13.05 8.71
CA THR A 381 -9.00 12.02 8.24
C THR A 381 -10.26 11.91 9.10
N ILE A 382 -11.27 11.15 8.69
CA ILE A 382 -12.58 11.08 9.38
C ILE A 382 -12.48 10.71 10.87
N LEU A 383 -11.61 9.76 11.25
CA LEU A 383 -11.38 9.35 12.66
C LEU A 383 -10.41 10.27 13.42
N SER A 384 -10.07 11.42 12.85
CA SER A 384 -9.26 12.46 13.47
C SER A 384 -10.14 13.54 14.15
N TYR A 385 -9.53 14.41 14.96
CA TYR A 385 -10.20 15.55 15.60
C TYR A 385 -9.92 16.88 14.88
N ALA A 386 -9.96 16.85 13.54
CA ALA A 386 -9.69 18.01 12.69
C ALA A 386 -10.46 19.27 13.14
N GLY A 387 -9.71 20.31 13.50
CA GLY A 387 -10.25 21.60 13.92
C GLY A 387 -10.59 21.71 15.41
N SER A 388 -10.45 20.63 16.19
CA SER A 388 -10.91 20.56 17.60
C SER A 388 -9.81 20.70 18.64
N CYS A 389 -8.53 20.64 18.22
CA CYS A 389 -7.38 20.50 19.11
C CYS A 389 -6.73 21.84 19.53
N GLY A 390 -7.38 22.95 19.20
CA GLY A 390 -6.90 24.31 19.46
C GLY A 390 -5.92 24.82 18.40
N GLY A 391 -5.74 26.15 18.34
CA GLY A 391 -5.06 26.82 17.23
C GLY A 391 -3.62 26.38 16.95
N ALA A 392 -2.89 25.90 17.97
CA ALA A 392 -1.50 25.44 17.81
C ALA A 392 -1.38 24.00 17.26
N ASN A 393 -2.41 23.15 17.40
CA ASN A 393 -2.36 21.73 17.01
C ASN A 393 -3.37 21.34 15.93
N ASN A 394 -4.12 22.29 15.35
CA ASN A 394 -5.05 22.03 14.26
C ASN A 394 -4.36 22.05 12.89
N ILE A 395 -4.40 20.92 12.17
CA ILE A 395 -3.89 20.83 10.79
C ILE A 395 -4.85 21.48 9.80
N VAL A 396 -6.13 21.13 9.89
CA VAL A 396 -7.21 21.62 9.03
C VAL A 396 -8.40 22.05 9.89
N SER A 397 -9.29 22.86 9.34
CA SER A 397 -10.51 23.30 10.03
C SER A 397 -11.58 22.22 10.11
N ASN A 398 -11.65 21.35 9.09
CA ASN A 398 -12.57 20.22 8.97
C ASN A 398 -11.82 19.01 8.42
N ASN A 399 -12.37 17.80 8.66
CA ASN A 399 -11.81 16.56 8.13
C ASN A 399 -11.91 16.52 6.60
N ASP A 400 -10.96 15.84 5.99
CA ASP A 400 -11.04 15.39 4.62
C ASP A 400 -11.88 14.09 4.58
N ASP A 401 -12.70 13.91 3.54
CA ASP A 401 -13.76 12.87 3.49
C ASP A 401 -13.22 11.45 3.15
N TYR A 402 -12.26 10.95 3.92
CA TYR A 402 -11.74 9.57 3.83
C TYR A 402 -11.14 9.09 5.17
N PHE A 403 -11.01 7.78 5.34
CA PHE A 403 -10.35 7.20 6.51
C PHE A 403 -8.85 7.00 6.27
N HIS A 404 -8.05 7.17 7.33
CA HIS A 404 -6.63 6.81 7.29
C HIS A 404 -6.49 5.30 7.04
N VAL A 405 -5.50 4.89 6.25
CA VAL A 405 -5.30 3.46 5.93
C VAL A 405 -5.12 2.57 7.16
N GLY A 406 -4.58 3.10 8.25
CA GLY A 406 -4.53 2.41 9.55
C GLY A 406 -5.92 2.03 10.08
N ASN A 407 -6.92 2.91 9.93
CA ASN A 407 -8.30 2.63 10.29
C ASN A 407 -8.95 1.62 9.35
N LEU A 408 -8.67 1.70 8.05
CA LEU A 408 -9.15 0.72 7.09
C LEU A 408 -8.66 -0.70 7.42
N GLY A 409 -7.40 -0.83 7.85
CA GLY A 409 -6.87 -2.09 8.38
C GLY A 409 -7.67 -2.62 9.58
N GLN A 410 -8.07 -1.74 10.51
CA GLN A 410 -8.91 -2.11 11.65
C GLN A 410 -10.30 -2.56 11.21
N PHE A 411 -10.93 -1.83 10.28
CA PHE A 411 -12.26 -2.16 9.77
C PHE A 411 -12.27 -3.49 9.05
N ILE A 412 -11.29 -3.74 8.17
CA ILE A 412 -11.18 -4.99 7.42
C ILE A 412 -10.97 -6.17 8.37
N ASN A 413 -10.10 -6.02 9.37
CA ASN A 413 -9.88 -7.08 10.36
C ASN A 413 -11.14 -7.36 11.18
N HIS A 414 -11.88 -6.32 11.55
CA HIS A 414 -13.16 -6.47 12.24
C HIS A 414 -14.19 -7.19 11.35
N VAL A 415 -14.39 -6.75 10.11
CA VAL A 415 -15.31 -7.37 9.15
C VAL A 415 -14.97 -8.85 8.96
N ASN A 416 -13.70 -9.19 8.72
CA ASN A 416 -13.23 -10.56 8.54
C ASN A 416 -13.42 -11.45 9.80
N ALA A 417 -13.48 -10.85 10.99
CA ALA A 417 -13.71 -11.56 12.24
C ALA A 417 -15.21 -11.74 12.56
N THR A 418 -16.09 -11.01 11.88
CA THR A 418 -17.55 -11.09 12.07
C THR A 418 -18.22 -12.06 11.09
N THR A 419 -19.46 -12.47 11.40
CA THR A 419 -20.19 -13.48 10.60
C THR A 419 -21.62 -13.06 10.24
N CYS A 420 -21.97 -11.79 10.47
CA CYS A 420 -23.28 -11.24 10.09
C CYS A 420 -23.20 -10.45 8.79
N GLY A 421 -24.33 -9.89 8.34
CA GLY A 421 -24.43 -9.29 7.01
C GLY A 421 -24.65 -10.32 5.91
N VAL A 422 -24.91 -9.82 4.69
CA VAL A 422 -25.14 -10.62 3.49
C VAL A 422 -23.97 -10.41 2.54
N GLU A 423 -23.19 -11.46 2.33
CA GLU A 423 -22.06 -11.46 1.41
C GLU A 423 -22.49 -11.78 -0.02
N GLU A 424 -21.94 -11.02 -0.98
CA GLU A 424 -22.06 -11.30 -2.41
C GLU A 424 -20.68 -11.21 -3.09
N ILE A 425 -20.40 -12.16 -4.00
CA ILE A 425 -19.24 -12.05 -4.88
C ILE A 425 -19.50 -10.88 -5.82
N SER A 426 -18.64 -9.88 -5.79
CA SER A 426 -18.85 -8.62 -6.53
C SER A 426 -18.52 -8.73 -8.01
N GLY A 427 -17.67 -9.70 -8.39
CA GLY A 427 -17.08 -9.78 -9.74
C GLY A 427 -15.78 -8.97 -9.89
N ASN A 428 -15.37 -8.25 -8.85
CA ASN A 428 -14.15 -7.46 -8.77
C ASN A 428 -13.01 -8.23 -8.09
N HIS A 429 -11.77 -7.85 -8.33
CA HIS A 429 -10.56 -8.36 -7.71
C HIS A 429 -9.75 -7.23 -7.08
N THR A 430 -8.94 -7.55 -6.07
CA THR A 430 -8.03 -6.56 -5.47
C THR A 430 -6.88 -6.22 -6.42
N PRO A 431 -6.41 -4.97 -6.47
CA PRO A 431 -5.21 -4.58 -7.22
C PRO A 431 -3.92 -5.23 -6.71
N ASP A 432 -2.94 -5.34 -7.60
CA ASP A 432 -1.60 -5.82 -7.31
C ASP A 432 -0.63 -4.64 -7.16
N ILE A 433 0.19 -4.63 -6.10
CA ILE A 433 1.16 -3.56 -5.83
C ILE A 433 2.57 -4.00 -6.19
N PHE A 434 3.34 -3.09 -6.81
CA PHE A 434 4.75 -3.24 -7.14
C PHE A 434 5.53 -2.04 -6.57
N LEU A 435 6.33 -2.29 -5.55
CA LEU A 435 7.19 -1.30 -4.92
C LEU A 435 8.66 -1.69 -5.12
N ASP A 436 9.43 -0.79 -5.71
CA ASP A 436 10.86 -0.97 -5.95
C ASP A 436 11.67 -0.24 -4.87
N TYR A 437 11.55 -0.71 -3.62
CA TYR A 437 12.29 -0.17 -2.48
C TYR A 437 12.97 -1.29 -1.70
N GLU A 438 14.25 -1.13 -1.41
CA GLU A 438 14.91 -1.93 -0.39
C GLU A 438 14.41 -1.50 1.00
N SER A 439 14.10 -2.43 1.90
CA SER A 439 13.70 -2.04 3.26
C SER A 439 14.92 -1.62 4.08
N GLY A 440 14.84 -0.47 4.76
CA GLY A 440 15.82 -0.04 5.76
C GLY A 440 16.99 0.81 5.26
N PHE A 441 16.92 1.38 4.06
CA PHE A 441 17.90 2.38 3.58
C PHE A 441 17.86 3.68 4.39
N TYR A 442 18.83 4.56 4.14
CA TYR A 442 18.97 5.84 4.83
C TYR A 442 18.82 7.03 3.89
N ILE A 443 18.17 8.08 4.37
CA ILE A 443 18.13 9.41 3.75
C ILE A 443 18.86 10.44 4.64
N PRO A 444 19.45 11.51 4.05
CA PRO A 444 19.97 12.64 4.82
C PRO A 444 18.87 13.38 5.60
N VAL A 445 19.23 13.98 6.74
CA VAL A 445 18.30 14.85 7.49
C VAL A 445 18.09 16.18 6.77
N SER A 446 16.92 16.80 6.99
CA SER A 446 16.55 18.11 6.45
C SER A 446 16.59 18.18 4.92
N THR A 447 16.34 17.05 4.24
CA THR A 447 16.32 16.95 2.78
C THR A 447 14.96 16.44 2.30
N PRO A 448 14.34 17.07 1.28
CA PRO A 448 13.13 16.57 0.65
C PRO A 448 13.30 15.17 0.06
N PHE A 449 12.21 14.41 0.02
CA PHE A 449 12.18 13.10 -0.62
C PHE A 449 10.84 12.87 -1.31
N GLN A 450 10.80 11.92 -2.24
CA GLN A 450 9.58 11.50 -2.92
C GLN A 450 9.40 9.99 -2.86
N LEU A 451 8.16 9.52 -2.75
CA LEU A 451 7.82 8.11 -2.81
C LEU A 451 6.88 7.90 -4.00
N THR A 452 7.22 6.96 -4.87
CA THR A 452 6.46 6.49 -6.03
C THR A 452 6.11 5.02 -5.86
N GLY A 453 4.87 4.64 -6.16
CA GLY A 453 4.44 3.24 -6.16
C GLY A 453 3.76 2.87 -7.47
N VAL A 454 3.78 1.60 -7.84
CA VAL A 454 3.07 1.10 -9.03
C VAL A 454 2.01 0.10 -8.58
N ALA A 455 0.87 0.10 -9.25
CA ALA A 455 -0.15 -0.92 -9.07
C ALA A 455 -0.85 -1.25 -10.38
N GLU A 456 -1.34 -2.48 -10.49
CA GLU A 456 -2.12 -2.96 -11.62
C GLU A 456 -3.46 -3.51 -11.12
N ASP A 457 -4.54 -3.18 -11.82
CA ASP A 457 -5.87 -3.71 -11.52
C ASP A 457 -6.28 -4.76 -12.56
N PRO A 458 -6.61 -6.00 -12.16
CA PRO A 458 -6.99 -7.07 -13.09
C PRO A 458 -8.29 -6.81 -13.87
N ASP A 459 -9.19 -5.99 -13.33
CA ASP A 459 -10.51 -5.69 -13.89
C ASP A 459 -10.51 -4.41 -14.77
N GLY A 460 -9.43 -3.63 -14.71
CA GLY A 460 -9.21 -2.42 -15.50
C GLY A 460 -9.84 -1.18 -14.88
N ASP A 461 -10.07 -1.17 -13.57
CA ASP A 461 -10.66 -0.07 -12.83
C ASP A 461 -9.72 1.14 -12.67
N ALA A 462 -10.33 2.31 -12.52
CA ALA A 462 -9.60 3.56 -12.36
C ALA A 462 -9.18 3.77 -10.90
N MET A 463 -7.92 3.47 -10.60
CA MET A 463 -7.37 3.52 -9.24
C MET A 463 -6.92 4.90 -8.79
N THR A 464 -7.02 5.15 -7.48
CA THR A 464 -6.42 6.31 -6.81
C THR A 464 -5.45 5.87 -5.72
N TYR A 465 -4.42 6.67 -5.49
CA TYR A 465 -3.27 6.36 -4.65
C TYR A 465 -3.12 7.34 -3.50
N ASN A 466 -2.50 6.89 -2.41
CA ASN A 466 -2.05 7.73 -1.32
C ASN A 466 -0.74 7.19 -0.71
N TRP A 467 0.04 8.07 -0.11
CA TRP A 467 1.21 7.71 0.68
C TRP A 467 1.03 8.23 2.10
N GLU A 468 0.86 7.35 3.07
CA GLU A 468 0.46 7.68 4.44
C GLU A 468 1.55 7.28 5.44
N GLN A 469 1.84 8.13 6.43
CA GLN A 469 2.83 7.82 7.45
C GLN A 469 2.22 6.89 8.50
N MET A 470 2.96 5.85 8.89
CA MET A 470 2.51 4.82 9.84
C MET A 470 3.24 4.90 11.18
N ASN A 471 4.11 5.88 11.39
CA ASN A 471 4.74 6.09 12.69
C ASN A 471 3.73 6.68 13.70
N THR A 472 3.65 6.09 14.88
CA THR A 472 2.76 6.55 15.97
C THR A 472 3.50 7.40 16.99
N GLY A 473 4.71 6.97 17.38
CA GLY A 473 5.61 7.68 18.30
C GLY A 473 4.96 8.15 19.61
N PRO A 474 5.67 8.96 20.41
CA PRO A 474 5.03 9.68 21.51
C PRO A 474 4.15 10.82 20.97
N SER A 475 3.22 11.31 21.80
CA SER A 475 2.51 12.56 21.50
C SER A 475 3.49 13.74 21.42
N SER A 476 3.35 14.60 20.41
CA SER A 476 4.22 15.76 20.19
C SER A 476 3.48 16.98 19.65
N GLU A 477 3.99 18.19 19.93
CA GLU A 477 3.40 19.43 19.43
C GLU A 477 3.59 19.54 17.91
N LEU A 478 2.52 19.94 17.21
CA LEU A 478 2.51 20.11 15.75
C LEU A 478 3.68 20.99 15.28
N GLY A 479 4.42 20.53 14.27
CA GLY A 479 5.63 21.21 13.79
C GLY A 479 6.92 20.80 14.50
N THR A 480 6.85 20.06 15.62
CA THR A 480 8.00 19.66 16.44
C THR A 480 7.95 18.17 16.81
N PRO A 481 8.00 17.25 15.83
CA PRO A 481 7.89 15.82 16.08
C PRO A 481 9.05 15.33 16.97
N LEU A 482 8.72 14.53 18.00
CA LEU A 482 9.67 13.91 18.91
C LEU A 482 9.84 12.42 18.60
N ASN A 483 11.07 11.90 18.63
CA ASN A 483 11.39 10.50 18.33
C ASN A 483 10.75 10.06 17.00
N ASN A 484 9.86 9.06 17.02
CA ASN A 484 9.14 8.56 15.86
C ASN A 484 7.70 9.11 15.79
N ALA A 485 7.37 10.26 16.39
CA ALA A 485 6.04 10.88 16.24
C ALA A 485 5.77 11.23 14.77
N PRO A 486 4.52 11.15 14.29
CA PRO A 486 4.19 11.48 12.92
C PRO A 486 4.53 12.94 12.61
N SER A 487 5.05 13.17 11.41
CA SER A 487 5.59 14.45 10.96
C SER A 487 4.98 14.94 9.65
N PHE A 488 4.25 14.08 8.93
CA PHE A 488 3.59 14.42 7.67
C PHE A 488 2.09 14.18 7.78
N ARG A 489 1.29 15.20 7.45
CA ARG A 489 -0.17 15.04 7.38
C ARG A 489 -0.57 14.00 6.33
N SER A 490 -1.72 13.36 6.51
CA SER A 490 -2.35 12.63 5.42
C SER A 490 -2.96 13.61 4.40
N LEU A 491 -3.01 13.19 3.13
CA LEU A 491 -3.63 13.93 2.03
C LEU A 491 -4.71 13.08 1.36
N PRO A 492 -5.77 13.68 0.78
CA PRO A 492 -6.77 12.93 0.03
C PRO A 492 -6.14 12.10 -1.10
N PRO A 493 -6.65 10.88 -1.38
CA PRO A 493 -6.18 10.05 -2.49
C PRO A 493 -6.29 10.79 -3.84
N SER A 494 -5.33 10.54 -4.73
CA SER A 494 -5.26 11.18 -6.05
C SER A 494 -4.93 10.18 -7.15
N SER A 495 -5.01 10.58 -8.42
CA SER A 495 -4.53 9.74 -9.53
C SER A 495 -3.01 9.69 -9.64
N ASP A 496 -2.29 10.57 -8.92
CA ASP A 496 -0.83 10.58 -8.86
C ASP A 496 -0.35 9.51 -7.87
N ASN A 497 0.50 8.61 -8.35
CA ASN A 497 1.10 7.53 -7.58
C ASN A 497 2.42 7.94 -6.90
N THR A 498 2.86 9.18 -7.12
CA THR A 498 4.03 9.80 -6.52
C THR A 498 3.62 10.86 -5.51
N ARG A 499 4.25 10.85 -4.32
CA ARG A 499 4.09 11.91 -3.32
C ARG A 499 5.44 12.49 -2.92
N VAL A 500 5.50 13.83 -2.92
CA VAL A 500 6.66 14.62 -2.49
C VAL A 500 6.48 15.07 -1.04
N PHE A 501 7.56 14.99 -0.26
CA PHE A 501 7.58 15.31 1.16
C PHE A 501 8.64 16.39 1.49
N PRO A 502 8.25 17.58 1.99
CA PRO A 502 6.87 18.11 2.04
C PRO A 502 6.34 18.36 0.62
N LYS A 503 5.06 18.73 0.46
CA LYS A 503 4.50 19.02 -0.87
C LYS A 503 5.40 19.94 -1.71
N MET A 504 5.47 19.70 -3.03
CA MET A 504 6.40 20.39 -3.95
C MET A 504 6.36 21.92 -3.83
N SER A 505 5.18 22.52 -3.61
CA SER A 505 5.07 23.97 -3.42
C SER A 505 5.91 24.50 -2.24
N ASP A 506 6.07 23.73 -1.17
CA ASP A 506 6.86 24.14 -0.01
C ASP A 506 8.35 23.96 -0.26
N VAL A 507 8.73 22.92 -1.03
CA VAL A 507 10.11 22.71 -1.51
C VAL A 507 10.55 23.87 -2.39
N LEU A 508 9.77 24.24 -3.40
CA LEU A 508 10.08 25.34 -4.33
C LEU A 508 10.18 26.70 -3.63
N ASN A 509 9.32 26.96 -2.64
CA ASN A 509 9.33 28.22 -1.90
C ASN A 509 10.33 28.25 -0.74
N GLY A 510 10.98 27.12 -0.42
CA GLY A 510 11.86 27.00 0.75
C GLY A 510 11.14 27.28 2.08
N THR A 511 9.83 27.02 2.15
CA THR A 511 8.99 27.36 3.30
C THR A 511 8.88 26.20 4.27
N SER A 512 9.11 26.46 5.56
CA SER A 512 8.79 25.50 6.63
C SER A 512 7.28 25.38 6.81
N ASN A 513 6.76 24.16 6.78
CA ASN A 513 5.36 23.85 6.98
C ASN A 513 5.19 22.98 8.23
N ILE A 514 4.53 23.51 9.26
CA ILE A 514 4.33 22.79 10.53
C ILE A 514 3.50 21.50 10.37
N ARG A 515 2.81 21.32 9.23
CA ARG A 515 1.97 20.15 8.91
C ARG A 515 2.76 19.03 8.22
N GLU A 516 3.94 19.35 7.68
CA GLU A 516 4.83 18.43 6.96
C GLU A 516 6.28 18.79 7.28
N VAL A 517 6.86 18.11 8.26
CA VAL A 517 8.17 18.43 8.82
C VAL A 517 9.20 17.40 8.40
N LEU A 518 10.25 17.84 7.71
CA LEU A 518 11.41 17.02 7.41
C LEU A 518 12.16 16.64 8.70
N PRO A 519 12.68 15.41 8.82
CA PRO A 519 13.41 14.98 9.99
C PRO A 519 14.72 15.76 10.14
N THR A 520 14.99 16.30 11.32
CA THR A 520 16.22 17.04 11.65
C THR A 520 17.22 16.22 12.47
N TYR A 521 16.89 14.96 12.75
CA TYR A 521 17.69 14.01 13.53
C TYR A 521 17.51 12.60 12.98
N SER A 522 18.32 11.65 13.43
CA SER A 522 18.18 10.24 13.04
C SER A 522 16.91 9.63 13.64
N ARG A 523 16.05 9.08 12.80
CA ARG A 523 14.81 8.41 13.24
C ARG A 523 14.29 7.44 12.18
N ASP A 524 13.37 6.57 12.59
CA ASP A 524 12.68 5.69 11.67
C ASP A 524 11.51 6.42 11.01
N LEU A 525 11.28 6.08 9.75
CA LEU A 525 10.18 6.56 8.93
C LEU A 525 9.49 5.34 8.31
N ASN A 526 8.21 5.19 8.61
CA ASN A 526 7.37 4.12 8.09
C ASN A 526 6.27 4.77 7.26
N PHE A 527 6.18 4.41 6.00
CA PHE A 527 5.16 4.86 5.08
C PHE A 527 4.43 3.67 4.48
N ARG A 528 3.20 3.92 4.03
CA ARG A 528 2.35 2.94 3.38
C ARG A 528 1.87 3.50 2.04
N PHE A 529 2.06 2.74 0.98
CA PHE A 529 1.45 3.01 -0.32
C PHE A 529 0.06 2.42 -0.33
N THR A 530 -0.95 3.27 -0.32
CA THR A 530 -2.36 2.88 -0.30
C THR A 530 -2.92 2.95 -1.72
N VAL A 531 -3.48 1.84 -2.21
CA VAL A 531 -4.15 1.77 -3.51
C VAL A 531 -5.64 1.54 -3.27
N LYS A 532 -6.45 2.47 -3.76
CA LYS A 532 -7.90 2.37 -3.79
C LYS A 532 -8.30 2.01 -5.21
N ASP A 533 -8.73 0.77 -5.36
CA ASP A 533 -9.29 0.19 -6.58
C ASP A 533 -10.37 1.10 -7.19
N ASN A 534 -11.29 1.57 -6.34
CA ASN A 534 -12.49 2.29 -6.75
C ASN A 534 -13.40 1.47 -7.69
N HIS A 535 -13.37 0.14 -7.76
CA HIS A 535 -14.41 -0.58 -8.48
C HIS A 535 -15.81 -0.14 -8.01
N PRO A 536 -16.73 0.22 -8.93
CA PRO A 536 -18.04 0.72 -8.56
C PRO A 536 -18.80 -0.22 -7.61
N GLY A 537 -18.89 0.21 -6.35
CA GLY A 537 -19.80 -0.33 -5.32
C GLY A 537 -19.38 -1.66 -4.73
N ALA A 538 -18.15 -2.07 -5.04
CA ALA A 538 -17.42 -3.12 -4.37
C ALA A 538 -15.92 -2.82 -4.46
N GLY A 539 -15.57 -1.55 -4.24
CA GLY A 539 -14.19 -1.10 -4.27
C GLY A 539 -13.48 -1.56 -3.02
N TYR A 540 -12.20 -1.90 -3.17
CA TYR A 540 -11.39 -2.38 -2.06
C TYR A 540 -10.09 -1.59 -1.93
N THR A 541 -9.58 -1.47 -0.71
CA THR A 541 -8.30 -0.78 -0.46
C THR A 541 -7.25 -1.83 -0.13
N VAL A 542 -6.14 -1.81 -0.87
CA VAL A 542 -4.93 -2.60 -0.60
C VAL A 542 -3.76 -1.67 -0.35
N TRP A 543 -2.69 -2.20 0.23
CA TRP A 543 -1.50 -1.40 0.52
C TRP A 543 -0.24 -2.25 0.64
N ASP A 544 0.91 -1.58 0.56
CA ASP A 544 2.21 -2.15 0.90
C ASP A 544 3.08 -1.14 1.66
N ASP A 545 4.00 -1.62 2.48
CA ASP A 545 4.74 -0.82 3.45
C ASP A 545 6.19 -0.57 3.00
N VAL A 546 6.67 0.65 3.22
CA VAL A 546 8.09 1.04 3.03
C VAL A 546 8.60 1.63 4.34
N ALA A 547 9.71 1.07 4.84
CA ALA A 547 10.37 1.54 6.04
C ALA A 547 11.82 1.92 5.73
N PHE A 548 12.23 3.11 6.15
CA PHE A 548 13.57 3.65 5.96
C PHE A 548 13.93 4.58 7.12
N LYS A 549 15.14 5.14 7.13
CA LYS A 549 15.64 5.96 8.24
C LYS A 549 16.18 7.29 7.75
N SER A 550 15.98 8.35 8.54
CA SER A 550 16.82 9.53 8.42
C SER A 550 18.10 9.35 9.24
N THR A 551 19.19 10.00 8.83
CA THR A 551 20.43 10.02 9.62
C THR A 551 21.01 11.41 9.78
N SER A 552 21.32 11.81 11.01
CA SER A 552 22.05 13.06 11.29
C SER A 552 23.54 12.97 10.93
N ALA A 553 24.02 11.84 10.42
CA ALA A 553 25.38 11.69 9.91
C ALA A 553 25.54 12.26 8.48
N ALA A 554 24.44 12.57 7.78
CA ALA A 554 24.45 13.16 6.45
C ALA A 554 23.33 14.21 6.32
N GLY A 555 23.51 15.18 5.43
CA GLY A 555 22.56 16.24 5.15
C GLY A 555 22.82 17.58 5.86
N PRO A 556 22.11 18.64 5.45
CA PRO A 556 21.15 18.66 4.35
C PRO A 556 21.83 18.59 2.99
N PHE A 557 21.32 17.74 2.10
CA PHE A 557 21.66 17.76 0.67
C PHE A 557 20.94 18.94 -0.01
N VAL A 558 21.72 19.83 -0.65
CA VAL A 558 21.22 21.12 -1.18
C VAL A 558 21.88 21.45 -2.52
N VAL A 559 21.10 21.88 -3.51
CA VAL A 559 21.60 22.48 -4.75
C VAL A 559 22.10 23.88 -4.45
N THR A 560 23.39 24.12 -4.66
CA THR A 560 24.08 25.38 -4.31
C THR A 560 24.30 26.29 -5.51
N TYR A 561 24.20 25.78 -6.75
CA TYR A 561 24.29 26.61 -7.95
C TYR A 561 23.42 26.03 -9.09
N PRO A 562 22.64 26.86 -9.83
CA PRO A 562 22.58 28.33 -9.74
C PRO A 562 21.95 28.91 -8.45
N ASP A 563 22.60 29.92 -7.87
CA ASP A 563 22.20 30.60 -6.61
C ASP A 563 21.51 31.96 -6.82
N GLN A 564 21.42 32.41 -8.07
CA GLN A 564 20.75 33.64 -8.49
C GLN A 564 20.10 33.43 -9.87
N LEU A 565 19.16 34.31 -10.24
CA LEU A 565 18.57 34.33 -11.58
C LEU A 565 19.67 34.35 -12.65
N LEU A 566 19.64 33.36 -13.54
CA LEU A 566 20.63 33.19 -14.60
C LEU A 566 19.96 33.23 -15.97
N PHE A 567 20.65 33.82 -16.94
CA PHE A 567 20.28 33.82 -18.35
C PHE A 567 21.28 32.95 -19.11
N LYS A 568 20.77 32.01 -19.89
CA LYS A 568 21.57 31.10 -20.72
C LYS A 568 20.98 30.98 -22.11
N GLU A 569 21.85 30.85 -23.09
CA GLU A 569 21.45 30.54 -24.47
C GLU A 569 21.47 29.02 -24.67
N VAL A 570 20.64 28.53 -25.60
CA VAL A 570 20.66 27.11 -26.01
C VAL A 570 22.07 26.73 -26.46
N GLY A 571 22.58 25.59 -25.97
CA GLY A 571 23.92 25.10 -26.25
C GLY A 571 25.04 25.67 -25.36
N ASP A 572 24.75 26.66 -24.50
CA ASP A 572 25.71 27.07 -23.48
C ASP A 572 26.03 25.91 -22.54
N THR A 573 27.26 25.86 -22.04
CA THR A 573 27.58 25.02 -20.88
C THR A 573 27.11 25.70 -19.59
N LEU A 574 26.52 24.92 -18.69
CA LEU A 574 26.13 25.35 -17.35
C LEU A 574 26.66 24.34 -16.33
N THR A 575 27.46 24.82 -15.36
CA THR A 575 27.77 24.02 -14.18
C THR A 575 26.55 23.99 -13.26
N ILE A 576 26.23 22.82 -12.73
CA ILE A 576 25.29 22.62 -11.62
C ILE A 576 26.12 22.16 -10.43
N ALA A 577 25.90 22.74 -9.25
CA ALA A 577 26.63 22.36 -8.04
C ALA A 577 25.69 22.09 -6.87
N TRP A 578 26.08 21.18 -6.00
CA TRP A 578 25.33 20.80 -4.80
C TRP A 578 26.28 20.47 -3.65
N ASP A 579 25.77 20.56 -2.43
CA ASP A 579 26.47 20.07 -1.24
C ASP A 579 26.19 18.57 -1.10
N VAL A 580 27.23 17.74 -1.32
CA VAL A 580 27.17 16.28 -1.15
C VAL A 580 26.75 15.91 0.27
N ALA A 581 27.10 16.74 1.28
CA ALA A 581 26.64 16.61 2.66
C ALA A 581 26.81 15.20 3.26
N ASN A 582 27.91 14.50 2.94
CA ASN A 582 28.23 13.14 3.39
C ASN A 582 27.21 12.06 2.94
N THR A 583 26.39 12.34 1.93
CA THR A 583 25.40 11.39 1.38
C THR A 583 26.03 10.27 0.56
N ASP A 584 27.21 10.51 0.00
CA ASP A 584 28.06 9.55 -0.72
C ASP A 584 28.69 8.46 0.16
N ASN A 585 28.66 8.65 1.48
CA ASN A 585 29.25 7.75 2.46
C ASN A 585 28.18 6.98 3.26
N SER A 586 28.61 5.91 3.93
CA SER A 586 27.75 5.16 4.84
C SER A 586 27.18 6.05 5.96
N PRO A 587 25.88 5.96 6.29
CA PRO A 587 24.97 4.89 5.87
C PRO A 587 24.07 5.21 4.66
N VAL A 588 24.16 6.41 4.07
CA VAL A 588 23.29 6.82 2.93
C VAL A 588 23.74 6.18 1.62
N ASN A 589 25.05 6.09 1.38
CA ASN A 589 25.67 5.42 0.22
C ASN A 589 25.14 5.87 -1.16
N CYS A 590 24.76 7.14 -1.32
CA CYS A 590 24.32 7.69 -2.59
C CYS A 590 25.53 8.01 -3.48
N THR A 591 25.95 7.07 -4.32
CA THR A 591 27.17 7.22 -5.13
C THR A 591 26.99 8.09 -6.37
N SER A 592 25.77 8.26 -6.86
CA SER A 592 25.44 9.05 -8.05
C SER A 592 24.10 9.79 -7.92
N VAL A 593 23.90 10.79 -8.78
CA VAL A 593 22.72 11.65 -8.84
C VAL A 593 22.25 11.86 -10.29
N ASP A 594 20.99 12.23 -10.44
CA ASP A 594 20.36 12.66 -11.68
C ASP A 594 20.01 14.16 -11.61
N ILE A 595 20.15 14.85 -12.73
CA ILE A 595 19.90 16.29 -12.86
C ILE A 595 18.75 16.49 -13.85
N TYR A 596 17.68 17.11 -13.38
CA TYR A 596 16.48 17.38 -14.16
C TYR A 596 16.24 18.88 -14.35
N LEU A 597 15.65 19.24 -15.49
CA LEU A 597 15.12 20.55 -15.81
C LEU A 597 13.59 20.54 -15.73
N SER A 598 13.05 21.57 -15.12
CA SER A 598 11.65 21.97 -15.27
C SER A 598 11.59 23.21 -16.16
N THR A 599 10.54 23.36 -16.95
CA THR A 599 10.24 24.57 -17.75
C THR A 599 8.96 25.28 -17.30
N ASP A 600 8.34 24.83 -16.20
CA ASP A 600 7.03 25.26 -15.68
C ASP A 600 7.07 25.72 -14.22
N SER A 601 8.17 26.37 -13.82
CA SER A 601 8.45 26.87 -12.48
C SER A 601 8.59 25.78 -11.42
N GLY A 602 8.99 24.56 -11.82
CA GLY A 602 9.26 23.43 -10.93
C GLY A 602 8.04 22.57 -10.60
N GLN A 603 6.94 22.70 -11.37
CA GLN A 603 5.77 21.85 -11.15
C GLN A 603 6.01 20.43 -11.66
N ASN A 604 6.69 20.29 -12.81
CA ASN A 604 7.09 19.01 -13.39
C ASN A 604 8.59 19.02 -13.74
N PHE A 605 9.23 17.85 -13.68
CA PHE A 605 10.66 17.66 -13.93
C PHE A 605 10.87 16.51 -14.92
N ASP A 606 10.28 16.64 -16.11
CA ASP A 606 10.22 15.57 -17.12
C ASP A 606 11.45 15.55 -18.04
N ILE A 607 12.31 16.58 -17.99
CA ILE A 607 13.49 16.71 -18.84
C ILE A 607 14.72 16.30 -18.03
N LEU A 608 15.24 15.10 -18.26
CA LEU A 608 16.53 14.68 -17.72
C LEU A 608 17.65 15.41 -18.46
N LEU A 609 18.52 16.13 -17.75
CA LEU A 609 19.71 16.77 -18.33
C LEU A 609 20.93 15.85 -18.29
N LYS A 610 21.08 15.10 -17.19
CA LYS A 610 22.17 14.14 -17.00
C LYS A 610 21.77 13.11 -15.93
N GLY A 611 21.82 11.82 -16.26
CA GLY A 611 21.60 10.73 -15.33
C GLY A 611 22.91 10.12 -14.82
N ASN A 612 22.84 9.46 -13.66
CA ASN A 612 23.90 8.65 -13.05
C ASN A 612 25.28 9.34 -12.99
N THR A 613 25.33 10.66 -12.75
CA THR A 613 26.60 11.38 -12.55
C THR A 613 27.12 11.16 -11.12
N PRO A 614 28.45 11.02 -10.89
CA PRO A 614 28.99 10.89 -9.54
C PRO A 614 28.48 11.94 -8.57
N ASN A 615 28.16 11.53 -7.34
CA ASN A 615 27.76 12.43 -6.27
C ASN A 615 28.99 13.13 -5.65
N ASP A 616 29.70 13.93 -6.44
CA ASP A 616 30.96 14.59 -6.06
C ASP A 616 30.85 16.12 -5.86
N GLY A 617 29.64 16.65 -6.08
CA GLY A 617 29.26 18.03 -5.78
C GLY A 617 29.15 18.96 -6.98
N SER A 618 29.50 18.52 -8.19
CA SER A 618 29.31 19.33 -9.40
C SER A 618 29.26 18.54 -10.69
N GLU A 619 28.43 19.00 -11.63
CA GLU A 619 28.35 18.46 -12.99
C GLU A 619 28.25 19.61 -14.00
N VAL A 620 28.75 19.42 -15.22
CA VAL A 620 28.60 20.39 -16.32
C VAL A 620 27.61 19.84 -17.33
N ILE A 621 26.48 20.53 -17.48
CA ILE A 621 25.45 20.19 -18.47
C ILE A 621 25.52 21.15 -19.66
N ILE A 622 24.95 20.72 -20.78
CA ILE A 622 24.68 21.57 -21.94
C ILE A 622 23.23 22.03 -21.84
N VAL A 623 23.00 23.33 -21.98
CA VAL A 623 21.66 23.91 -21.91
C VAL A 623 20.84 23.41 -23.10
N PRO A 624 19.72 22.70 -22.88
CA PRO A 624 18.94 22.10 -23.96
C PRO A 624 18.16 23.15 -24.74
N ASN A 625 17.59 22.76 -25.88
CA ASN A 625 16.73 23.59 -26.71
C ASN A 625 15.31 23.75 -26.14
N GLU A 626 15.23 24.21 -24.88
CA GLU A 626 14.00 24.32 -24.11
C GLU A 626 13.78 25.77 -23.67
N ILE A 627 13.36 26.62 -24.62
CA ILE A 627 13.20 28.06 -24.40
C ILE A 627 12.08 28.31 -23.40
N SER A 628 12.45 28.75 -22.19
CA SER A 628 11.51 29.13 -21.14
C SER A 628 12.12 30.11 -20.15
N ASP A 629 11.27 30.99 -19.61
CA ASP A 629 11.60 31.94 -18.53
C ASP A 629 11.26 31.36 -17.14
N ASN A 630 10.82 30.11 -17.08
CA ASN A 630 10.31 29.50 -15.85
C ASN A 630 11.14 28.27 -15.44
N CYS A 631 12.43 28.23 -15.76
CA CYS A 631 13.19 27.00 -15.56
C CYS A 631 13.65 26.81 -14.10
N ARG A 632 13.65 25.55 -13.64
CA ARG A 632 14.19 25.11 -12.34
C ARG A 632 15.05 23.86 -12.51
N ILE A 633 16.06 23.71 -11.66
CA ILE A 633 16.94 22.53 -11.65
C ILE A 633 16.65 21.70 -10.41
N LYS A 634 16.43 20.40 -10.60
CA LYS A 634 16.35 19.39 -9.54
C LYS A 634 17.56 18.48 -9.62
N VAL A 635 18.23 18.26 -8.49
CA VAL A 635 19.24 17.21 -8.34
C VAL A 635 18.66 16.14 -7.42
N GLN A 636 18.56 14.92 -7.91
CA GLN A 636 17.92 13.79 -7.26
C GLN A 636 18.93 12.65 -7.10
N ALA A 637 18.91 11.93 -5.99
CA ALA A 637 19.70 10.72 -5.86
C ALA A 637 19.28 9.67 -6.90
N HIS A 638 20.24 8.97 -7.53
CA HIS A 638 19.94 7.98 -8.57
C HIS A 638 19.24 6.75 -7.96
N ASP A 639 19.86 6.14 -6.95
CA ASP A 639 19.37 4.92 -6.27
C ASP A 639 18.79 5.20 -4.87
N ASN A 640 18.24 6.41 -4.66
CA ASN A 640 17.65 6.79 -3.37
C ASN A 640 16.54 7.82 -3.61
N ILE A 641 15.70 8.03 -2.60
CA ILE A 641 14.45 8.80 -2.74
C ILE A 641 14.58 10.30 -2.50
N PHE A 642 15.74 10.75 -2.04
CA PHE A 642 15.95 12.14 -1.64
C PHE A 642 16.39 13.00 -2.82
N PHE A 643 16.03 14.29 -2.77
CA PHE A 643 16.39 15.25 -3.80
C PHE A 643 16.43 16.67 -3.24
N ASN A 644 16.91 17.62 -4.04
CA ASN A 644 16.73 19.03 -3.79
C ASN A 644 16.51 19.82 -5.09
N VAL A 645 15.76 20.92 -5.00
CA VAL A 645 15.53 21.85 -6.12
C VAL A 645 16.28 23.14 -5.86
N GLY A 646 17.03 23.60 -6.86
CA GLY A 646 17.74 24.87 -6.80
C GLY A 646 16.80 26.05 -6.57
N ALA A 647 17.19 26.96 -5.67
CA ALA A 647 16.36 28.10 -5.27
C ALA A 647 16.16 29.14 -6.38
N SER A 648 16.96 29.09 -7.45
CA SER A 648 17.01 30.13 -8.48
C SER A 648 16.27 29.74 -9.76
N GLU A 649 15.82 30.75 -10.48
CA GLU A 649 15.22 30.59 -11.81
C GLU A 649 16.32 30.64 -12.87
N LEU A 650 16.12 29.87 -13.94
CA LEU A 650 16.96 29.87 -15.12
C LEU A 650 16.11 30.30 -16.32
N PHE A 651 16.62 31.24 -17.10
CA PHE A 651 15.98 31.69 -18.33
C PHE A 651 16.80 31.15 -19.50
N ILE A 652 16.17 30.34 -20.34
CA ILE A 652 16.78 29.78 -21.54
C ILE A 652 16.27 30.57 -22.74
N ARG A 653 17.18 31.07 -23.57
CA ARG A 653 16.90 31.90 -24.76
C ARG A 653 17.53 31.29 -26.01
N GLU A 654 16.99 31.67 -27.16
CA GLU A 654 17.67 31.44 -28.43
C GLU A 654 19.03 32.18 -28.45
N PRO A 655 20.06 31.58 -29.09
CA PRO A 655 21.32 32.26 -29.34
C PRO A 655 21.15 33.59 -30.08
N ALA A 656 21.89 34.61 -29.64
CA ALA A 656 21.82 35.95 -30.24
C ALA A 656 22.55 36.06 -31.59
N GLU A 657 23.53 35.20 -31.83
CA GLU A 657 24.30 35.14 -33.08
C GLU A 657 23.82 33.96 -33.97
N PRO A 658 23.98 34.05 -35.31
CA PRO A 658 23.67 32.94 -36.21
C PRO A 658 24.46 31.69 -35.86
N GLY A 659 23.74 30.60 -35.68
CA GLY A 659 24.30 29.31 -35.29
C GLY A 659 23.26 28.21 -35.40
N PHE A 660 23.59 27.05 -34.86
CA PHE A 660 22.70 25.90 -34.88
C PHE A 660 22.82 25.15 -33.56
N PHE A 661 21.87 24.27 -33.31
CA PHE A 661 21.93 23.24 -32.29
C PHE A 661 21.50 21.92 -32.91
N ILE A 662 21.89 20.82 -32.28
CA ILE A 662 21.39 19.49 -32.65
C ILE A 662 20.61 18.95 -31.47
N ASP A 663 19.38 18.56 -31.72
CA ASP A 663 18.49 17.88 -30.79
C ASP A 663 18.53 16.38 -31.10
N VAL A 664 18.38 15.56 -30.05
CA VAL A 664 18.20 14.11 -30.15
C VAL A 664 16.80 13.77 -29.68
N SER A 665 16.17 12.75 -30.27
CA SER A 665 14.80 12.35 -29.89
C SER A 665 14.65 12.03 -28.41
N ASP A 666 15.72 11.49 -27.82
CA ASP A 666 15.91 11.29 -26.39
C ASP A 666 17.42 11.35 -26.11
N ASN A 667 17.81 11.60 -24.87
CA ASN A 667 19.22 11.64 -24.46
C ASN A 667 19.63 10.45 -23.59
N THR A 668 18.67 9.61 -23.17
CA THR A 668 18.94 8.41 -22.39
C THR A 668 18.11 7.26 -22.95
N PHE A 669 18.74 6.10 -23.13
CA PHE A 669 18.07 4.95 -23.72
C PHE A 669 18.46 3.65 -23.03
N ASP A 670 17.47 2.80 -22.72
CA ASP A 670 17.66 1.47 -22.15
C ASP A 670 17.49 0.38 -23.22
N PHE A 671 18.47 -0.53 -23.32
CA PHE A 671 18.48 -1.60 -24.31
C PHE A 671 18.81 -2.97 -23.73
N CYS A 672 18.17 -4.00 -24.28
CA CYS A 672 18.51 -5.40 -24.08
C CYS A 672 19.23 -5.92 -25.31
N LEU A 673 20.47 -6.42 -25.18
CA LEU A 673 21.25 -6.93 -26.32
C LEU A 673 20.75 -8.30 -26.84
N PRO A 674 21.04 -8.67 -28.10
CA PRO A 674 21.58 -7.84 -29.18
C PRO A 674 20.48 -6.96 -29.79
N GLU A 675 20.76 -5.67 -29.98
CA GLU A 675 19.79 -4.69 -30.49
C GLU A 675 20.48 -3.76 -31.51
N THR A 676 19.71 -3.27 -32.49
CA THR A 676 20.12 -2.14 -33.33
C THR A 676 19.25 -0.95 -32.98
N VAL A 677 19.86 0.20 -32.76
CA VAL A 677 19.18 1.39 -32.23
C VAL A 677 19.17 2.48 -33.28
N ASP A 678 17.99 3.04 -33.55
CA ASP A 678 17.82 4.21 -34.41
C ASP A 678 17.47 5.43 -33.57
N ILE A 679 18.32 6.45 -33.61
CA ILE A 679 18.15 7.72 -32.88
C ILE A 679 17.96 8.84 -33.89
N GLU A 680 16.84 9.57 -33.81
CA GLU A 680 16.64 10.74 -34.65
C GLU A 680 17.45 11.92 -34.10
N ILE A 681 18.30 12.48 -34.94
CA ILE A 681 19.03 13.73 -34.71
C ILE A 681 18.41 14.79 -35.59
N ARG A 682 18.04 15.91 -34.97
CA ARG A 682 17.44 17.05 -35.66
C ARG A 682 18.36 18.27 -35.53
N GLY A 683 18.70 18.88 -36.65
CA GLY A 683 19.26 20.22 -36.64
C GLY A 683 18.17 21.26 -36.33
N THR A 684 18.56 22.30 -35.58
CA THR A 684 17.77 23.51 -35.39
C THR A 684 18.63 24.73 -35.70
N ALA A 685 18.23 25.55 -36.67
CA ALA A 685 18.90 26.80 -37.01
C ALA A 685 18.44 27.97 -36.12
N PHE A 686 19.38 28.84 -35.73
CA PHE A 686 19.09 30.10 -35.06
C PHE A 686 19.55 31.30 -35.90
N GLN A 687 18.83 32.43 -35.79
CA GLN A 687 19.10 33.69 -36.50
C GLN A 687 19.31 33.55 -38.03
N ASN A 688 18.55 32.68 -38.69
CA ASN A 688 18.63 32.37 -40.13
C ASN A 688 19.97 31.75 -40.57
N PHE A 689 20.51 30.84 -39.76
CA PHE A 689 21.67 30.05 -40.14
C PHE A 689 21.33 29.06 -41.29
N GLU A 690 22.12 29.05 -42.36
CA GLU A 690 21.83 28.27 -43.59
C GLU A 690 22.91 27.23 -43.95
N ASN A 691 24.04 27.18 -43.24
CA ASN A 691 25.18 26.32 -43.60
C ASN A 691 24.94 24.86 -43.19
N GLU A 692 25.32 23.90 -44.04
CA GLU A 692 25.17 22.46 -43.75
C GLU A 692 25.87 22.01 -42.45
N LEU A 693 25.29 21.02 -41.77
CA LEU A 693 25.78 20.45 -40.52
C LEU A 693 26.40 19.07 -40.78
N PHE A 694 27.65 18.87 -40.35
CA PHE A 694 28.35 17.60 -40.43
C PHE A 694 28.29 16.90 -39.08
N LEU A 695 27.70 15.70 -39.05
CA LEU A 695 27.52 14.88 -37.85
C LEU A 695 28.66 13.86 -37.71
N GLU A 696 29.16 13.62 -36.50
CA GLU A 696 30.10 12.54 -36.21
C GLU A 696 29.90 12.00 -34.78
N VAL A 697 30.11 10.70 -34.57
CA VAL A 697 30.25 10.13 -33.23
C VAL A 697 31.72 10.15 -32.86
N VAL A 698 32.08 10.86 -31.78
CA VAL A 698 33.49 11.16 -31.47
C VAL A 698 34.05 10.36 -30.31
N SER A 699 33.20 9.86 -29.42
CA SER A 699 33.59 9.04 -28.27
C SER A 699 32.39 8.32 -27.66
N GLY A 700 32.66 7.39 -26.73
CA GLY A 700 31.64 6.77 -25.89
C GLY A 700 30.85 5.64 -26.54
N LEU A 701 31.22 5.23 -27.75
CA LEU A 701 30.57 4.11 -28.42
C LEU A 701 30.87 2.78 -27.70
N PRO A 702 29.87 1.89 -27.49
CA PRO A 702 30.12 0.56 -26.95
C PRO A 702 31.19 -0.21 -27.76
N PRO A 703 32.06 -1.01 -27.13
CA PRO A 703 33.02 -1.83 -27.85
C PRO A 703 32.32 -2.76 -28.86
N GLU A 704 32.86 -2.87 -30.07
CA GLU A 704 32.30 -3.66 -31.20
C GLU A 704 30.96 -3.15 -31.78
N ALA A 705 30.44 -2.01 -31.30
CA ALA A 705 29.29 -1.37 -31.95
C ALA A 705 29.74 -0.60 -33.21
N GLU A 706 28.87 -0.58 -34.22
CA GLU A 706 29.07 0.17 -35.46
C GLU A 706 28.03 1.30 -35.57
N VAL A 707 28.40 2.43 -36.19
CA VAL A 707 27.50 3.58 -36.36
C VAL A 707 27.36 4.00 -37.81
N THR A 708 26.14 4.37 -38.20
CA THR A 708 25.85 4.98 -39.50
C THR A 708 24.84 6.12 -39.34
N PHE A 709 24.88 7.08 -40.25
CA PHE A 709 23.88 8.15 -40.37
C PHE A 709 23.10 7.96 -41.66
N SER A 710 21.78 8.11 -41.62
CA SER A 710 20.94 8.02 -42.82
C SER A 710 21.26 9.11 -43.85
N GLU A 711 21.63 10.30 -43.37
CA GLU A 711 22.04 11.45 -44.17
C GLU A 711 23.12 12.26 -43.42
N ASN A 712 24.24 12.59 -44.07
CA ASN A 712 25.33 13.38 -43.49
C ASN A 712 26.25 13.92 -44.60
N PRO A 713 26.42 15.25 -44.77
CA PRO A 713 25.86 16.32 -43.95
C PRO A 713 24.35 16.49 -44.12
N ILE A 714 23.72 17.21 -43.19
CA ILE A 714 22.30 17.62 -43.25
C ILE A 714 22.15 19.13 -43.35
N ALA A 715 21.00 19.61 -43.85
CA ALA A 715 20.65 21.03 -43.74
C ALA A 715 20.35 21.43 -42.27
N PRO A 716 20.51 22.71 -41.88
CA PRO A 716 20.32 23.18 -40.49
C PRO A 716 19.02 22.81 -39.79
N ASP A 717 17.90 22.68 -40.52
CA ASP A 717 16.58 22.31 -39.96
C ASP A 717 16.10 20.93 -40.44
N ALA A 718 17.03 20.08 -40.91
CA ALA A 718 16.75 18.72 -41.36
C ALA A 718 17.02 17.69 -40.25
N THR A 719 16.58 16.45 -40.47
CA THR A 719 16.81 15.32 -39.56
C THR A 719 17.71 14.26 -40.20
N SER A 720 18.41 13.50 -39.37
CA SER A 720 19.17 12.30 -39.74
C SER A 720 18.95 11.23 -38.69
N ILE A 721 18.93 9.96 -39.07
CA ILE A 721 18.86 8.83 -38.14
C ILE A 721 20.29 8.33 -37.89
N LEU A 722 20.74 8.39 -36.64
CA LEU A 722 21.92 7.70 -36.14
C LEU A 722 21.54 6.26 -35.81
N THR A 723 22.00 5.31 -36.61
CA THR A 723 21.85 3.89 -36.34
C THR A 723 23.10 3.38 -35.63
N ILE A 724 22.94 2.84 -34.41
CA ILE A 724 23.98 2.17 -33.63
C ILE A 724 23.69 0.66 -33.64
N ASP A 725 24.50 -0.11 -34.36
CA ASP A 725 24.41 -1.57 -34.37
C ASP A 725 25.19 -2.15 -33.18
N MET A 726 24.47 -2.65 -32.18
CA MET A 726 25.05 -3.31 -31.01
C MET A 726 24.96 -4.83 -31.06
N SER A 727 24.73 -5.42 -32.25
CA SER A 727 24.57 -6.87 -32.42
C SER A 727 25.77 -7.69 -31.92
N ASN A 728 26.96 -7.08 -31.87
CA ASN A 728 28.20 -7.69 -31.41
C ASN A 728 28.64 -7.25 -30.00
N VAL A 729 27.87 -6.39 -29.33
CA VAL A 729 28.14 -5.99 -27.94
C VAL A 729 27.70 -7.13 -27.03
N LEU A 730 28.47 -7.42 -25.98
CA LEU A 730 28.26 -8.59 -25.10
C LEU A 730 28.05 -8.26 -23.62
N TYR A 731 28.39 -7.04 -23.21
CA TYR A 731 28.47 -6.66 -21.80
C TYR A 731 27.36 -5.68 -21.43
N THR A 732 26.89 -5.79 -20.20
CA THR A 732 26.09 -4.75 -19.54
C THR A 732 26.99 -3.60 -19.12
N ASP A 733 26.68 -2.37 -19.56
CA ASP A 733 27.34 -1.14 -19.11
C ASP A 733 26.51 0.10 -19.50
N VAL A 734 26.92 1.26 -19.02
CA VAL A 734 26.37 2.56 -19.42
C VAL A 734 27.39 3.30 -20.30
N TYR A 735 26.95 3.73 -21.48
CA TYR A 735 27.81 4.36 -22.48
C TYR A 735 27.33 5.78 -22.82
N ASP A 736 28.12 6.79 -22.48
CA ASP A 736 27.87 8.19 -22.87
C ASP A 736 28.44 8.49 -24.26
N VAL A 737 27.66 8.21 -25.30
CA VAL A 737 28.00 8.48 -26.70
C VAL A 737 27.97 9.97 -26.98
N VAL A 738 29.08 10.52 -27.47
CA VAL A 738 29.17 11.94 -27.83
C VAL A 738 28.96 12.08 -29.33
N VAL A 739 27.83 12.68 -29.72
CA VAL A 739 27.53 13.09 -31.10
C VAL A 739 27.93 14.54 -31.27
N ARG A 740 28.78 14.83 -32.24
CA ARG A 740 29.23 16.19 -32.56
C ARG A 740 28.64 16.63 -33.89
N ALA A 741 28.21 17.87 -33.94
CA ALA A 741 27.87 18.58 -35.15
C ALA A 741 28.83 19.77 -35.37
N THR A 742 29.31 19.92 -36.61
CA THR A 742 30.17 21.02 -37.04
C THR A 742 29.62 21.69 -38.30
N SER A 743 29.85 22.98 -38.45
CA SER A 743 29.45 23.74 -39.64
C SER A 743 30.40 24.91 -39.87
N GLU A 744 30.43 25.46 -41.09
CA GLU A 744 31.30 26.59 -41.40
C GLU A 744 30.84 27.87 -40.68
N ASN A 745 31.77 28.59 -40.04
CA ASN A 745 31.51 29.86 -39.34
C ASN A 745 30.50 29.77 -38.18
N ALA A 746 30.32 28.58 -37.58
CA ALA A 746 29.56 28.39 -36.35
C ALA A 746 30.39 27.60 -35.33
N ASP A 747 30.01 27.72 -34.06
CA ASP A 747 30.63 26.93 -33.00
C ASP A 747 30.26 25.44 -33.11
N THR A 748 31.13 24.60 -32.58
CA THR A 748 30.90 23.15 -32.53
C THR A 748 29.90 22.82 -31.44
N VAL A 749 28.88 22.03 -31.77
CA VAL A 749 27.87 21.55 -30.82
C VAL A 749 28.11 20.07 -30.56
N ASN A 750 28.17 19.69 -29.28
CA ASN A 750 28.18 18.29 -28.89
C ASN A 750 26.86 17.97 -28.19
N GLN A 751 26.32 16.78 -28.44
CA GLN A 751 25.27 16.15 -27.68
C GLN A 751 25.79 14.86 -27.06
N ILE A 752 25.33 14.59 -25.84
CA ILE A 752 25.65 13.36 -25.13
C ILE A 752 24.39 12.52 -25.09
N ILE A 753 24.51 11.28 -25.56
CA ILE A 753 23.47 10.27 -25.51
C ILE A 753 23.95 9.17 -24.57
N SER A 754 23.22 8.93 -23.49
CA SER A 754 23.51 7.86 -22.55
C SER A 754 22.79 6.57 -22.98
N LEU A 755 23.54 5.49 -23.19
CA LEU A 755 23.00 4.17 -23.53
C LEU A 755 23.17 3.23 -22.34
N ASN A 756 22.08 2.88 -21.67
CA ASN A 756 22.00 1.87 -20.62
C ASN A 756 21.84 0.49 -21.27
N VAL A 757 22.95 -0.19 -21.50
CA VAL A 757 22.99 -1.45 -22.24
C VAL A 757 22.99 -2.62 -21.27
N THR A 758 22.08 -3.58 -21.45
CA THR A 758 22.03 -4.82 -20.66
C THR A 758 22.26 -6.03 -21.55
N GLY A 759 23.32 -6.78 -21.24
CA GLY A 759 23.64 -8.04 -21.91
C GLY A 759 22.66 -9.16 -21.58
N THR A 760 22.32 -9.97 -22.56
CA THR A 760 21.50 -11.19 -22.40
C THR A 760 22.34 -12.46 -22.40
N ASN A 761 23.67 -12.31 -22.50
CA ASN A 761 24.59 -13.43 -22.45
C ASN A 761 24.87 -13.83 -20.99
N PHE A 762 24.50 -15.05 -20.62
CA PHE A 762 24.78 -15.67 -19.33
C PHE A 762 25.85 -16.78 -19.44
N ASP A 763 26.62 -16.82 -20.52
CA ASP A 763 27.66 -17.83 -20.75
C ASP A 763 28.70 -17.85 -19.62
N GLU A 764 29.32 -19.02 -19.45
CA GLU A 764 30.43 -19.30 -18.51
C GLU A 764 30.10 -19.33 -17.01
N PHE A 765 28.83 -19.51 -16.61
CA PHE A 765 28.52 -19.78 -15.21
C PHE A 765 28.43 -21.27 -14.91
N GLU A 766 29.13 -21.71 -13.85
CA GLU A 766 29.24 -23.11 -13.46
C GLU A 766 28.99 -23.25 -11.96
N VAL A 767 28.21 -24.27 -11.60
CA VAL A 767 27.99 -24.69 -10.21
C VAL A 767 29.23 -25.41 -9.67
N LEU A 768 29.79 -24.94 -8.55
CA LEU A 768 31.08 -25.39 -8.01
C LEU A 768 30.92 -26.43 -6.91
N PHE A 769 30.10 -26.14 -5.89
CA PHE A 769 29.93 -27.01 -4.73
C PHE A 769 28.46 -27.04 -4.29
N PRO A 770 27.88 -28.20 -3.94
CA PRO A 770 28.44 -29.56 -4.01
C PRO A 770 28.83 -30.00 -5.43
N VAL A 771 30.02 -30.59 -5.57
CA VAL A 771 30.47 -31.17 -6.85
C VAL A 771 29.56 -32.31 -7.27
N ASN A 772 29.33 -32.47 -8.58
CA ASN A 772 28.43 -33.50 -9.08
C ASN A 772 28.85 -34.92 -8.66
N GLY A 773 27.94 -35.66 -8.04
CA GLY A 773 28.18 -36.99 -7.49
C GLY A 773 28.87 -37.00 -6.12
N ALA A 774 29.01 -35.85 -5.44
CA ALA A 774 29.54 -35.82 -4.08
C ALA A 774 28.75 -36.73 -3.14
N SER A 775 29.42 -37.35 -2.16
CA SER A 775 28.78 -38.24 -1.19
C SER A 775 29.35 -38.02 0.20
N GLY A 776 28.55 -38.29 1.24
CA GLY A 776 28.99 -38.14 2.62
C GLY A 776 28.98 -36.70 3.12
N LEU A 777 28.21 -35.83 2.47
CA LEU A 777 28.01 -34.45 2.94
C LEU A 777 27.13 -34.44 4.20
N ASN A 778 27.35 -33.44 5.05
CA ASN A 778 26.51 -33.19 6.22
C ASN A 778 25.13 -32.67 5.80
N GLY A 779 24.21 -32.51 6.75
CA GLY A 779 22.87 -32.00 6.49
C GLY A 779 22.80 -30.52 6.09
N THR A 780 23.90 -29.76 6.08
CA THR A 780 23.92 -28.33 5.76
C THR A 780 25.15 -27.98 4.92
N PRO A 781 25.25 -28.50 3.69
CA PRO A 781 26.37 -28.17 2.81
C PRO A 781 26.25 -26.70 2.35
N GLU A 782 27.39 -26.08 2.12
CA GLU A 782 27.47 -24.82 1.37
C GLU A 782 27.12 -25.06 -0.10
N PHE A 783 26.54 -24.06 -0.77
CA PHE A 783 26.31 -24.04 -2.21
C PHE A 783 27.08 -22.87 -2.82
N SER A 784 27.82 -23.10 -3.91
CA SER A 784 28.59 -22.04 -4.57
C SER A 784 28.66 -22.23 -6.09
N TRP A 785 28.75 -21.12 -6.82
CA TRP A 785 28.85 -21.06 -8.28
C TRP A 785 29.73 -19.89 -8.72
N ASN A 786 30.22 -19.94 -9.96
CA ASN A 786 30.80 -18.76 -10.61
C ASN A 786 29.67 -17.81 -11.03
N PRO A 787 29.78 -16.50 -10.79
CA PRO A 787 28.83 -15.53 -11.32
C PRO A 787 28.73 -15.60 -12.85
N ALA A 788 27.52 -15.50 -13.38
CA ALA A 788 27.30 -15.38 -14.82
C ALA A 788 27.60 -13.94 -15.29
N LEU A 789 28.04 -13.78 -16.54
CA LEU A 789 28.58 -12.52 -17.06
C LEU A 789 27.67 -11.30 -16.85
N ASN A 790 26.38 -11.42 -17.18
CA ASN A 790 25.41 -10.32 -17.12
C ASN A 790 24.29 -10.57 -16.09
N ALA A 791 24.45 -11.51 -15.16
CA ALA A 791 23.42 -11.81 -14.16
C ALA A 791 23.47 -10.85 -12.98
N THR A 792 22.32 -10.32 -12.59
CA THR A 792 22.14 -9.46 -11.41
C THR A 792 21.66 -10.26 -10.21
N GLU A 793 20.94 -11.36 -10.46
CA GLU A 793 20.33 -12.20 -9.43
C GLU A 793 20.43 -13.69 -9.76
N TYR A 794 20.25 -14.52 -8.74
CA TYR A 794 20.21 -15.97 -8.84
C TYR A 794 19.05 -16.59 -8.07
N ILE A 795 18.60 -17.75 -8.54
CA ILE A 795 17.65 -18.63 -7.85
C ILE A 795 18.36 -19.95 -7.55
N LEU A 796 18.44 -20.35 -6.28
CA LEU A 796 18.95 -21.66 -5.85
C LEU A 796 17.80 -22.64 -5.62
N GLU A 797 17.85 -23.79 -6.28
CA GLU A 797 16.90 -24.88 -6.08
C GLU A 797 17.62 -26.16 -5.62
N VAL A 798 17.15 -26.76 -4.53
CA VAL A 798 17.59 -28.08 -4.05
C VAL A 798 16.37 -28.96 -3.83
N SER A 799 16.34 -30.15 -4.44
CA SER A 799 15.22 -31.09 -4.37
C SER A 799 15.71 -32.54 -4.20
N ASP A 800 14.88 -33.39 -3.62
CA ASP A 800 15.06 -34.84 -3.61
C ASP A 800 14.57 -35.52 -4.91
N SER A 801 14.08 -34.72 -5.86
CA SER A 801 13.58 -35.15 -7.16
C SER A 801 14.27 -34.39 -8.30
N PRO A 802 14.67 -35.07 -9.40
CA PRO A 802 15.25 -34.39 -10.56
C PRO A 802 14.25 -33.52 -11.34
N ALA A 803 12.95 -33.57 -10.98
CA ALA A 803 11.92 -32.77 -11.63
C ALA A 803 11.85 -31.32 -11.11
N PHE A 804 12.36 -31.04 -9.90
CA PHE A 804 12.20 -29.77 -9.20
C PHE A 804 10.73 -29.32 -9.06
N GLY A 805 10.47 -28.13 -8.49
CA GLY A 805 9.13 -27.54 -8.36
C GLY A 805 8.56 -27.69 -6.94
N THR A 806 7.37 -28.27 -6.80
CA THR A 806 6.71 -28.44 -5.48
C THR A 806 7.45 -29.38 -4.53
N SER A 807 8.47 -30.09 -5.02
CA SER A 807 9.40 -30.92 -4.24
C SER A 807 10.71 -30.20 -3.88
N ASN A 808 10.83 -28.89 -4.14
CA ASN A 808 12.00 -28.12 -3.71
C ASN A 808 12.00 -28.04 -2.18
N ILE A 809 13.10 -28.48 -1.59
CA ILE A 809 13.35 -28.43 -0.14
C ILE A 809 14.02 -27.11 0.20
N ILE A 810 14.86 -26.60 -0.71
CA ILE A 810 15.42 -25.24 -0.66
C ILE A 810 15.02 -24.56 -1.96
N TYR A 811 14.44 -23.36 -1.83
CA TYR A 811 14.10 -22.46 -2.93
C TYR A 811 14.40 -21.04 -2.43
N GLU A 812 15.48 -20.45 -2.92
CA GLU A 812 15.94 -19.11 -2.53
C GLU A 812 16.04 -18.26 -3.80
N GLU A 813 15.37 -17.13 -3.84
CA GLU A 813 15.31 -16.21 -4.99
C GLU A 813 15.91 -14.84 -4.65
N GLY A 814 16.21 -14.02 -5.67
CA GLY A 814 16.77 -12.68 -5.49
C GLY A 814 18.20 -12.68 -4.90
N LEU A 815 18.95 -13.78 -5.06
CA LEU A 815 20.29 -13.87 -4.52
C LEU A 815 21.25 -13.01 -5.35
N THR A 816 21.88 -12.02 -4.72
CA THR A 816 22.93 -11.18 -5.35
C THR A 816 24.35 -11.68 -5.06
N ILE A 817 24.46 -12.80 -4.34
CA ILE A 817 25.71 -13.46 -3.94
C ILE A 817 25.86 -14.80 -4.66
N SER A 818 27.09 -15.28 -4.82
CA SER A 818 27.39 -16.54 -5.53
C SER A 818 27.79 -17.71 -4.62
N GLN A 819 27.52 -17.58 -3.31
CA GLN A 819 27.74 -18.62 -2.29
C GLN A 819 26.74 -18.49 -1.14
N ILE A 820 26.23 -19.60 -0.62
CA ILE A 820 25.23 -19.60 0.46
C ILE A 820 25.26 -20.90 1.29
N VAL A 821 25.03 -20.78 2.60
CA VAL A 821 24.73 -21.92 3.49
C VAL A 821 23.27 -21.85 3.92
N PRO A 822 22.39 -22.69 3.37
CA PRO A 822 20.96 -22.68 3.68
C PRO A 822 20.68 -22.98 5.15
N GLN A 823 19.64 -22.36 5.72
CA GLN A 823 19.21 -22.59 7.11
C GLN A 823 18.41 -23.90 7.28
N VAL A 824 18.02 -24.53 6.17
CA VAL A 824 17.25 -25.78 6.14
C VAL A 824 18.21 -26.96 6.12
N ALA A 825 18.06 -27.87 7.08
CA ALA A 825 18.85 -29.10 7.14
C ALA A 825 18.27 -30.19 6.22
N LEU A 826 19.14 -30.78 5.39
CA LEU A 826 18.86 -31.91 4.51
C LEU A 826 18.89 -33.24 5.28
N GLY A 827 18.04 -34.18 4.87
CA GLY A 827 17.95 -35.51 5.46
C GLY A 827 19.17 -36.37 5.15
N ASN A 828 19.57 -37.23 6.09
CA ASN A 828 20.65 -38.19 5.92
C ASN A 828 20.26 -39.34 4.98
N SER A 829 21.25 -40.00 4.37
CA SER A 829 21.07 -41.13 3.45
C SER A 829 20.18 -40.82 2.23
N THR A 830 20.17 -39.56 1.80
CA THR A 830 19.31 -39.07 0.71
C THR A 830 20.14 -38.55 -0.44
N LEU A 831 19.70 -38.83 -1.67
CA LEU A 831 20.24 -38.26 -2.89
C LEU A 831 19.48 -36.96 -3.20
N TYR A 832 20.21 -35.86 -3.38
CA TYR A 832 19.68 -34.55 -3.73
C TYR A 832 20.14 -34.11 -5.12
N TYR A 833 19.32 -33.29 -5.74
CA TYR A 833 19.52 -32.62 -7.01
C TYR A 833 19.52 -31.12 -6.74
N TRP A 834 20.47 -30.40 -7.31
CA TRP A 834 20.51 -28.95 -7.17
C TRP A 834 20.92 -28.28 -8.48
N ARG A 835 20.47 -27.05 -8.65
CA ARG A 835 20.77 -26.18 -9.77
C ARG A 835 20.65 -24.72 -9.36
N VAL A 836 21.27 -23.85 -10.14
CA VAL A 836 21.18 -22.40 -9.98
C VAL A 836 20.67 -21.81 -11.28
N THR A 837 19.74 -20.87 -11.19
CA THR A 837 19.24 -20.12 -12.34
C THR A 837 19.75 -18.69 -12.26
N SER A 838 20.38 -18.19 -13.32
CA SER A 838 20.84 -16.80 -13.42
C SER A 838 19.79 -15.93 -14.11
N THR A 839 19.53 -14.73 -13.57
CA THR A 839 18.51 -13.80 -14.07
C THR A 839 19.03 -12.36 -14.15
N ASN A 840 18.41 -11.57 -15.03
CA ASN A 840 18.50 -10.11 -15.07
C ASN A 840 17.23 -9.52 -15.72
N LYS A 841 17.17 -8.19 -15.91
CA LYS A 841 16.01 -7.50 -16.49
C LYS A 841 15.70 -7.80 -17.97
N CYS A 842 16.66 -8.35 -18.73
CA CYS A 842 16.61 -8.41 -20.20
C CYS A 842 16.73 -9.82 -20.81
N GLY A 843 17.36 -10.75 -20.10
CA GLY A 843 17.73 -12.06 -20.62
C GLY A 843 16.83 -13.18 -20.11
N ALA A 844 16.64 -14.20 -20.94
CA ALA A 844 15.96 -15.42 -20.51
C ALA A 844 16.76 -16.11 -19.41
N ALA A 845 16.09 -16.43 -18.30
CA ALA A 845 16.66 -17.12 -17.18
C ALA A 845 17.44 -18.38 -17.64
N THR A 846 18.73 -18.43 -17.35
CA THR A 846 19.57 -19.56 -17.77
C THR A 846 19.81 -20.47 -16.58
N VAL A 847 19.45 -21.73 -16.74
CA VAL A 847 19.52 -22.74 -15.68
C VAL A 847 20.83 -23.52 -15.82
N SER A 848 21.56 -23.68 -14.72
CA SER A 848 22.77 -24.49 -14.68
C SER A 848 22.47 -25.97 -14.97
N PRO A 849 23.47 -26.76 -15.37
CA PRO A 849 23.37 -28.22 -15.30
C PRO A 849 22.97 -28.68 -13.89
N VAL A 850 22.15 -29.72 -13.83
CA VAL A 850 21.74 -30.32 -12.54
C VAL A 850 22.91 -31.10 -11.97
N HIS A 851 23.35 -30.72 -10.78
CA HIS A 851 24.31 -31.48 -9.98
C HIS A 851 23.59 -32.37 -8.98
N THR A 852 24.22 -33.50 -8.66
CA THR A 852 23.71 -34.45 -7.67
C THR A 852 24.67 -34.58 -6.50
N PHE A 853 24.16 -34.83 -5.29
CA PHE A 853 24.99 -35.20 -4.15
C PHE A 853 24.22 -36.06 -3.14
N GLY A 854 24.93 -36.89 -2.38
CA GLY A 854 24.39 -37.73 -1.31
C GLY A 854 24.83 -37.27 0.07
N THR A 855 23.91 -37.24 1.02
CA THR A 855 24.20 -37.03 2.44
C THR A 855 24.71 -38.31 3.12
N VAL A 856 25.31 -38.18 4.30
CA VAL A 856 25.91 -39.30 5.06
C VAL A 856 24.95 -40.50 5.24
N SER A 857 25.45 -41.72 4.99
CA SER A 857 24.69 -42.97 5.12
C SER A 857 24.86 -43.57 6.52
N LEU A 858 23.76 -43.77 7.26
CA LEU A 858 23.76 -44.38 8.60
C LEU A 858 22.94 -45.69 8.58
N SER A 859 23.47 -46.78 9.14
CA SER A 859 22.80 -48.09 9.19
C SER A 859 22.73 -48.65 10.62
N CYS A 860 21.54 -48.65 11.23
CA CYS A 860 21.34 -49.18 12.59
C CYS A 860 21.16 -50.71 12.60
N ARG A 861 21.99 -51.44 13.34
CA ARG A 861 21.87 -52.89 13.59
C ARG A 861 21.61 -53.16 15.09
N SER A 862 21.02 -54.31 15.42
CA SER A 862 20.79 -54.73 16.81
C SER A 862 21.29 -56.15 17.01
N PHE A 863 22.00 -56.37 18.13
CA PHE A 863 22.61 -57.64 18.49
C PHE A 863 22.13 -58.07 19.88
N GLU A 864 21.87 -59.36 20.08
CA GLU A 864 21.49 -59.96 21.36
C GLU A 864 22.52 -61.00 21.78
N SER A 865 22.78 -61.11 23.09
CA SER A 865 23.80 -62.04 23.61
C SER A 865 23.26 -63.46 23.68
N GLU A 866 24.05 -64.42 23.18
CA GLU A 866 23.72 -65.84 23.19
C GLU A 866 24.26 -66.58 24.43
N ASP A 867 25.15 -65.95 25.21
CA ASP A 867 25.84 -66.54 26.36
C ASP A 867 25.20 -66.22 27.72
N LEU A 868 24.01 -65.61 27.72
CA LEU A 868 23.22 -65.31 28.92
C LEU A 868 22.06 -66.31 29.13
N PRO A 869 21.62 -66.58 30.38
CA PRO A 869 22.07 -65.94 31.62
C PRO A 869 23.35 -66.55 32.20
N THR A 870 24.25 -65.70 32.70
CA THR A 870 25.43 -66.09 33.47
C THR A 870 25.20 -65.92 34.97
N ASN A 871 25.78 -66.80 35.78
CA ASN A 871 25.63 -66.74 37.24
C ASN A 871 26.69 -65.83 37.88
N ILE A 872 26.25 -64.84 38.67
CA ILE A 872 27.13 -63.96 39.44
C ILE A 872 27.23 -64.50 40.87
N SER A 873 28.44 -64.87 41.31
CA SER A 873 28.65 -65.43 42.66
C SER A 873 28.41 -64.37 43.74
N ALA A 874 27.62 -64.73 44.76
CA ALA A 874 27.32 -63.88 45.92
C ALA A 874 28.50 -63.72 46.90
N THR A 875 29.62 -64.41 46.68
CA THR A 875 30.85 -64.30 47.50
C THR A 875 32.06 -63.91 46.65
N GLY A 876 32.86 -62.97 47.15
CA GLY A 876 34.06 -62.46 46.47
C GLY A 876 33.79 -61.22 45.60
N ARG A 877 34.73 -60.88 44.72
CA ARG A 877 34.58 -59.85 43.66
C ARG A 877 34.89 -60.44 42.29
N PRO A 878 34.10 -61.44 41.82
CA PRO A 878 34.34 -62.03 40.50
C PRO A 878 33.96 -61.03 39.40
N THR A 879 34.75 -60.98 38.33
CA THR A 879 34.33 -60.36 37.07
C THR A 879 33.60 -61.42 36.25
N VAL A 880 32.36 -61.14 35.87
CA VAL A 880 31.57 -61.97 34.95
C VAL A 880 31.34 -61.16 33.68
N SER A 881 31.70 -61.72 32.53
CA SER A 881 31.56 -61.08 31.23
C SER A 881 30.63 -61.89 30.34
N SER A 882 29.88 -61.18 29.49
CA SER A 882 29.17 -61.72 28.34
C SER A 882 29.73 -61.03 27.09
N THR A 883 29.96 -61.79 26.02
CA THR A 883 30.64 -61.27 24.82
C THR A 883 29.75 -61.42 23.58
N LEU A 884 29.56 -60.32 22.86
CA LEU A 884 28.90 -60.27 21.56
C LEU A 884 29.94 -60.31 20.44
N GLU A 885 29.86 -61.30 19.56
CA GLU A 885 30.67 -61.34 18.34
C GLU A 885 29.93 -60.62 17.21
N ILE A 886 30.47 -59.49 16.77
CA ILE A 886 29.94 -58.68 15.66
C ILE A 886 30.93 -58.79 14.50
N PHE A 887 30.45 -59.25 13.34
CA PHE A 887 31.26 -59.45 12.14
C PHE A 887 31.11 -58.32 11.09
N ASP A 888 30.31 -57.29 11.41
CA ASP A 888 30.12 -56.12 10.55
C ASP A 888 31.39 -55.23 10.56
N VAL A 889 31.65 -54.54 9.45
CA VAL A 889 32.79 -53.62 9.29
C VAL A 889 32.26 -52.21 8.99
N GLY A 890 32.69 -51.22 9.78
CA GLY A 890 32.33 -49.81 9.62
C GLY A 890 32.81 -48.95 10.79
N GLU A 891 32.65 -47.64 10.69
CA GLU A 891 32.86 -46.72 11.83
C GLU A 891 31.58 -46.64 12.67
N ILE A 892 31.74 -46.71 13.99
CA ILE A 892 30.62 -46.59 14.93
C ILE A 892 30.29 -45.12 15.13
N SER A 893 29.11 -44.68 14.69
CA SER A 893 28.62 -43.32 14.95
C SER A 893 27.88 -43.18 16.29
N ASP A 894 27.22 -44.23 16.76
CA ASP A 894 26.45 -44.27 18.02
C ASP A 894 26.32 -45.72 18.54
N VAL A 895 26.20 -45.90 19.87
CA VAL A 895 26.00 -47.19 20.54
C VAL A 895 24.91 -47.10 21.60
N ASN A 896 23.89 -47.95 21.46
CA ASN A 896 22.77 -48.03 22.39
C ASN A 896 22.64 -49.41 23.04
N VAL A 897 22.69 -49.47 24.38
CA VAL A 897 22.47 -50.69 25.17
C VAL A 897 20.98 -50.83 25.47
N LYS A 898 20.24 -51.53 24.60
CA LYS A 898 18.77 -51.56 24.71
C LYS A 898 18.24 -52.18 26.00
N ASN A 899 18.86 -53.24 26.52
CA ASN A 899 18.39 -53.91 27.72
C ASN A 899 19.48 -54.74 28.43
N ILE A 900 19.69 -54.48 29.72
CA ILE A 900 20.43 -55.35 30.64
C ILE A 900 19.52 -55.76 31.80
N LYS A 901 19.37 -57.08 31.99
CA LYS A 901 18.44 -57.65 32.98
C LYS A 901 19.08 -58.76 33.81
N GLY A 902 18.80 -58.76 35.11
CA GLY A 902 19.29 -59.79 36.02
C GLY A 902 18.74 -59.67 37.44
N ILE A 903 19.11 -60.64 38.28
CA ILE A 903 18.78 -60.68 39.71
C ILE A 903 20.06 -60.84 40.54
N HIS A 904 20.16 -60.10 41.63
CA HIS A 904 21.28 -60.17 42.59
C HIS A 904 20.77 -59.81 43.99
N GLN A 905 21.33 -60.37 45.06
CA GLN A 905 20.82 -60.08 46.41
C GLN A 905 20.85 -58.58 46.76
N ARG A 906 21.83 -57.85 46.23
CA ARG A 906 21.94 -56.40 46.36
C ARG A 906 22.63 -55.80 45.11
N ILE A 907 21.95 -54.92 44.40
CA ILE A 907 22.50 -54.26 43.19
C ILE A 907 23.68 -53.36 43.51
N GLY A 908 23.69 -52.75 44.70
CA GLY A 908 24.78 -51.91 45.17
C GLY A 908 26.11 -52.62 45.38
N ASP A 909 26.17 -53.94 45.14
CA ASP A 909 27.42 -54.72 45.12
C ASP A 909 27.98 -54.88 43.68
N LEU A 910 27.24 -54.41 42.67
CA LEU A 910 27.56 -54.60 41.26
C LEU A 910 28.19 -53.33 40.64
N LYS A 911 29.13 -53.57 39.72
CA LYS A 911 29.62 -52.61 38.74
C LYS A 911 29.39 -53.23 37.36
N ALA A 912 28.65 -52.54 36.50
CA ALA A 912 28.41 -52.96 35.12
C ALA A 912 29.10 -52.00 34.15
N THR A 913 29.91 -52.57 33.27
CA THR A 913 30.65 -51.83 32.25
C THR A 913 30.47 -52.50 30.89
N LEU A 914 30.52 -51.68 29.84
CA LEU A 914 30.54 -52.11 28.45
C LEU A 914 31.96 -51.93 27.92
N ILE A 915 32.53 -52.95 27.29
CA ILE A 915 33.93 -52.92 26.80
C ILE A 915 33.93 -53.02 25.28
N SER A 916 34.63 -52.09 24.62
CA SER A 916 34.73 -52.05 23.15
C SER A 916 35.81 -52.99 22.59
N PRO A 917 35.83 -53.26 21.27
CA PRO A 917 36.83 -54.13 20.64
C PRO A 917 38.28 -53.67 20.88
N ILE A 918 38.52 -52.36 20.99
CA ILE A 918 39.84 -51.79 21.33
C ILE A 918 40.09 -51.68 22.85
N GLN A 919 39.25 -52.31 23.66
CA GLN A 919 39.32 -52.38 25.13
C GLN A 919 38.98 -51.08 25.88
N THR A 920 38.21 -50.16 25.28
CA THR A 920 37.68 -49.01 26.03
C THR A 920 36.54 -49.45 26.95
N GLU A 921 36.65 -49.14 28.24
CA GLU A 921 35.63 -49.48 29.25
C GLU A 921 34.70 -48.29 29.51
N VAL A 922 33.42 -48.42 29.18
CA VAL A 922 32.37 -47.45 29.48
C VAL A 922 31.57 -47.90 30.69
N LEU A 923 31.48 -47.06 31.72
CA LEU A 923 30.74 -47.36 32.95
C LEU A 923 29.24 -47.12 32.75
N LEU A 924 28.44 -48.18 32.91
CA LEU A 924 26.97 -48.08 32.87
C LEU A 924 26.40 -47.71 34.24
N PHE A 925 26.76 -48.45 35.29
CA PHE A 925 26.41 -48.15 36.69
C PHE A 925 27.37 -48.81 37.69
N GLU A 926 27.53 -48.24 38.89
CA GLU A 926 28.32 -48.84 39.98
C GLU A 926 27.78 -48.59 41.40
N ASN A 927 27.88 -49.61 42.25
CA ASN A 927 28.08 -49.57 43.71
C ASN A 927 27.27 -48.60 44.60
N ARG A 928 26.15 -48.06 44.11
CA ARG A 928 25.31 -47.13 44.89
C ARG A 928 23.80 -47.33 44.73
N CYS A 929 23.38 -48.18 43.80
CA CYS A 929 21.96 -48.40 43.55
C CYS A 929 21.36 -49.49 44.45
N PHE A 930 20.07 -49.37 44.73
CA PHE A 930 19.36 -50.23 45.69
C PHE A 930 18.43 -51.20 44.97
N GLY A 931 18.10 -52.33 45.61
CA GLY A 931 17.20 -53.34 45.07
C GLY A 931 17.89 -54.67 44.75
N SER A 932 17.12 -55.63 44.26
CA SER A 932 17.56 -57.01 44.00
C SER A 932 17.40 -57.48 42.55
N ASN A 933 16.73 -56.69 41.70
CA ASN A 933 16.51 -57.01 40.29
C ASN A 933 16.83 -55.76 39.46
N PHE A 934 17.38 -55.93 38.28
CA PHE A 934 17.57 -54.86 37.29
C PHE A 934 17.05 -55.29 35.93
N ASN A 935 16.51 -54.34 35.18
CA ASN A 935 15.97 -54.39 33.81
C ASN A 935 15.95 -52.93 33.31
N VAL A 936 16.97 -52.52 32.56
CA VAL A 936 17.21 -51.12 32.16
C VAL A 936 18.02 -51.06 30.85
N GLY A 937 17.85 -50.02 30.05
CA GLY A 937 18.69 -49.71 28.89
C GLY A 937 19.55 -48.46 29.10
N PHE A 938 20.56 -48.26 28.26
CA PHE A 938 21.42 -47.08 28.25
C PHE A 938 21.62 -46.48 26.86
N ASP A 939 21.50 -45.16 26.76
CA ASP A 939 21.66 -44.32 25.56
C ASP A 939 22.12 -42.91 26.00
N SER A 940 23.18 -42.37 25.40
CA SER A 940 23.74 -41.04 25.72
C SER A 940 22.79 -39.88 25.39
N GLU A 941 21.98 -40.06 24.35
CA GLU A 941 21.01 -39.08 23.85
C GLU A 941 19.64 -39.23 24.54
N SER A 942 19.46 -40.25 25.38
CA SER A 942 18.21 -40.44 26.12
C SER A 942 17.81 -39.16 26.87
N PRO A 943 16.54 -38.71 26.76
CA PRO A 943 16.06 -37.57 27.54
C PRO A 943 15.98 -37.88 29.05
N VAL A 944 16.19 -39.14 29.46
CA VAL A 944 16.10 -39.59 30.84
C VAL A 944 17.49 -39.68 31.48
N ASN A 945 17.81 -38.79 32.42
CA ASN A 945 19.05 -38.84 33.18
C ASN A 945 19.15 -40.07 34.09
N PHE A 946 20.37 -40.54 34.35
CA PHE A 946 20.64 -41.70 35.22
C PHE A 946 19.94 -41.59 36.59
N THR A 947 19.25 -42.67 37.00
CA THR A 947 18.72 -42.84 38.36
C THR A 947 18.95 -44.27 38.84
N CYS A 948 18.98 -44.47 40.15
CA CYS A 948 19.21 -45.80 40.73
C CYS A 948 18.00 -46.74 40.72
N SER A 949 16.94 -46.43 39.96
CA SER A 949 15.76 -47.27 39.77
C SER A 949 15.95 -48.24 38.60
N LEU A 950 16.95 -49.12 38.70
CA LEU A 950 17.42 -49.95 37.57
C LEU A 950 16.47 -51.07 37.13
N ASN A 951 15.21 -51.12 37.59
CA ASN A 951 14.23 -52.17 37.24
C ASN A 951 12.92 -51.58 36.67
N ASN A 952 13.03 -50.56 35.83
CA ASN A 952 11.91 -49.83 35.26
C ASN A 952 11.69 -50.13 33.76
N GLY A 953 12.61 -50.83 33.09
CA GLY A 953 12.55 -51.14 31.66
C GLY A 953 12.77 -49.93 30.74
N LEU A 954 13.18 -48.79 31.29
CA LEU A 954 13.45 -47.57 30.53
C LEU A 954 14.90 -47.52 30.04
N THR A 955 15.15 -46.77 28.97
CA THR A 955 16.50 -46.43 28.51
C THR A 955 16.92 -45.07 29.06
N MET A 956 18.08 -44.99 29.70
CA MET A 956 18.53 -43.80 30.44
C MET A 956 19.98 -43.45 30.09
N LYS A 957 20.44 -42.24 30.41
CA LYS A 957 21.88 -41.91 30.29
C LYS A 957 22.73 -42.80 31.22
N PRO A 958 23.95 -43.22 30.82
CA PRO A 958 24.87 -43.93 31.71
C PRO A 958 25.30 -43.05 32.90
N GLU A 959 25.75 -43.68 33.99
CA GLU A 959 25.99 -42.99 35.26
C GLU A 959 27.03 -41.85 35.18
N LYS A 960 28.14 -42.06 34.45
CA LYS A 960 29.28 -41.13 34.44
C LYS A 960 29.95 -40.92 33.08
N ALA A 961 29.72 -41.80 32.11
CA ALA A 961 30.43 -41.79 30.82
C ALA A 961 29.43 -41.75 29.65
N SER A 962 29.76 -41.01 28.59
CA SER A 962 29.01 -41.10 27.33
C SER A 962 29.32 -42.44 26.66
N LEU A 963 28.31 -43.07 26.07
CA LEU A 963 28.50 -44.22 25.16
C LEU A 963 29.31 -43.84 23.91
N ASP A 964 29.44 -42.55 23.56
CA ASP A 964 30.35 -42.07 22.50
C ASP A 964 31.82 -42.45 22.73
N ALA A 965 32.19 -42.77 23.99
CA ALA A 965 33.52 -43.27 24.32
C ALA A 965 33.74 -44.73 23.86
N PHE A 966 32.67 -45.44 23.46
CA PHE A 966 32.76 -46.78 22.89
C PHE A 966 33.25 -46.67 21.44
N ILE A 967 34.53 -46.96 21.23
CA ILE A 967 35.17 -46.90 19.90
C ILE A 967 35.37 -48.33 19.38
N GLY A 968 34.92 -48.58 18.15
CA GLY A 968 34.92 -49.86 17.45
C GLY A 968 36.22 -50.19 16.73
#